data_AF-A0AAD8ZJG2-F1
#
_entry.id   AF-A0AAD8ZJG2-F1
#
_cell.length_a   1.000
_cell.length_b   1.000
_cell.length_c   1.000
_cell.angle_alpha   90.00
_cell.angle_beta   90.00
_cell.angle_gamma   90.00
#
_symmetry.space_group_name_H-M   'P 1'
#
loop_
_entity.id
_entity.type
_entity.pdbx_description
1 polymer ?
#
loop_
_entity_poly.entity_id
_entity_poly.type
_entity_poly.pdbx_seq_one_letter_code
_entity_poly.pdbx_strand_id
1 'polypeptide(L)'
;MLLTRLLCLWLLSLNVLWTGLHGHELKSTRWPLFPQKPLLLAWNAPTEDCGPRHGIYFQLGQFQIVASPSEGFVKQNLTIFYKDRLGLYPYYEHDGTPVNGGLPQVASLTQHLEKIPEGMKKYIREPTAKGLAVLDWEEWRPLWIRNWDAKDIYRNQSRRLISSKNPGWTPEEVAKVAQQDFELSAQRFMLETLRVAKSLRPGQLWGFYLFPDCYNHDYRTSLSNYTGRCPEKEVKRNDQLSWLWTESTALFPSIYMGRMLRNRESGRQFVRNRVMEGMRLASTGDGLARPVFVYTRPTYTNELTLLTEMDLVSTIGESVSLGAAGVIFWGDSTYASSNVSCFSLSDYLRGPLGRYLLNVSTAAEQCSRLLCTSRGRCLRKHADTDTYLHLSPHTHRLELQGSRLVVHGQLGVEEQARLHQDFQCQCYSGYVGPGCTQADTADGTVFAHSAQLPGLLGALALVLLLQEVFLTSMKMNFFRNRLVVLGLVLLATVLLYLLLPSIRQGSMEPSLDIQRMGLGPSPPPPPAASVNITVRTGQIPSDPPLFFREALPVDSAGRQTLPRLQVVLLHGQAFTSKTWEELSTLSVLAANGYQAIAMDLPGFGKSPASETVKTDQSRVDLLRRFLEALGVRAPVLLSPSMSGHYALPFLQRHSDQLRAFVPIAPVATRTLTTQEYQNIQVMTERESMLPDQDGPSGVGGSQDSRETGEDPSVSLFREYLRLKTVHPEPDYDAALTFLSRMSVELGLPMKKVEVCSGRVVAIITWTGTNPALKSILLNSHTDVVPVYPDCWKHDPFAAVKDVDGNIYGRGAQDMKCVTIQYIEAIRRLKAAGKTFARTIHMMFVPDEEVGGHKGMESFIKHPEFQKLNVGFALDEGLANPTEDFTVFYGERNPWWVTIRCPGSPGHGSRFVENTAAEKLRRVINSFLDFREKEKHRLDMSECFTLGDVTTVNMTMVNGGVAYNVVPAEMDVSFDLRIPPTVNLQEFEEQIEAWCKEAGEDVSYNFAQKFMHQNTTSTEDSDPWWRAFSSTCKAMSMTLKKEIFPAATDSRFIRAVGLPAIGFSPMNLTPILLHDHNEFLNEQVFLRGIDVYERLVPVLACMPPLTIEG
;
A
#
# COMPACT_ATOMS: atom_id res chain seq x y z
N MET A 1 -31.41 49.36 -13.82
CA MET A 1 -30.96 48.86 -15.14
C MET A 1 -29.49 49.15 -15.43
N LEU A 2 -29.00 50.39 -15.24
CA LEU A 2 -27.56 50.71 -15.43
C LEU A 2 -26.66 49.97 -14.42
N LEU A 3 -27.06 49.96 -13.14
CA LEU A 3 -26.34 49.27 -12.06
C LEU A 3 -26.27 47.75 -12.28
N THR A 4 -27.35 47.15 -12.82
CA THR A 4 -27.45 45.71 -13.07
C THR A 4 -26.58 45.26 -14.24
N ARG A 5 -26.45 46.10 -15.28
CA ARG A 5 -25.53 45.88 -16.40
C ARG A 5 -24.07 46.06 -16.00
N LEU A 6 -23.78 47.05 -15.15
CA LEU A 6 -22.44 47.25 -14.57
C LEU A 6 -22.04 46.10 -13.64
N LEU A 7 -22.97 45.57 -12.83
CA LEU A 7 -22.71 44.41 -11.97
C LEU A 7 -22.46 43.12 -12.79
N CYS A 8 -23.21 42.90 -13.88
CA CYS A 8 -22.97 41.78 -14.79
C CYS A 8 -21.64 41.91 -15.52
N LEU A 9 -21.28 43.09 -16.01
CA LEU A 9 -19.98 43.35 -16.64
C LEU A 9 -18.82 43.22 -15.63
N TRP A 10 -19.05 43.60 -14.37
CA TRP A 10 -18.08 43.44 -13.27
C TRP A 10 -17.93 41.98 -12.84
N LEU A 11 -19.01 41.19 -12.77
CA LEU A 11 -18.97 39.75 -12.49
C LEU A 11 -18.40 38.93 -13.65
N LEU A 12 -18.62 39.35 -14.91
CA LEU A 12 -18.01 38.76 -16.11
C LEU A 12 -16.52 39.10 -16.16
N SER A 13 -16.12 40.34 -15.86
CA SER A 13 -14.70 40.72 -15.81
C SER A 13 -13.98 40.10 -14.62
N LEU A 14 -14.63 39.92 -13.46
CA LEU A 14 -14.10 39.13 -12.34
C LEU A 14 -14.00 37.64 -12.65
N ASN A 15 -14.93 37.04 -13.41
CA ASN A 15 -14.77 35.66 -13.86
C ASN A 15 -13.66 35.51 -14.90
N VAL A 16 -13.49 36.49 -15.80
CA VAL A 16 -12.38 36.51 -16.79
C VAL A 16 -11.04 36.80 -16.12
N LEU A 17 -11.00 37.62 -15.06
CA LEU A 17 -9.79 37.88 -14.26
C LEU A 17 -9.48 36.72 -13.30
N TRP A 18 -10.48 36.04 -12.72
CA TRP A 18 -10.30 34.87 -11.87
C TRP A 18 -9.87 33.63 -12.69
N THR A 19 -10.39 33.47 -13.91
CA THR A 19 -9.90 32.44 -14.86
C THR A 19 -8.57 32.83 -15.52
N GLY A 20 -8.27 34.12 -15.66
CA GLY A 20 -7.02 34.64 -16.23
C GLY A 20 -5.83 34.70 -15.25
N LEU A 21 -6.08 34.79 -13.94
CA LEU A 21 -5.04 34.86 -12.89
C LEU A 21 -4.83 33.53 -12.14
N HIS A 22 -5.61 32.49 -12.42
CA HIS A 22 -5.35 31.10 -12.03
C HIS A 22 -5.47 30.19 -13.27
N GLY A 23 -4.62 30.43 -14.27
CA GLY A 23 -4.24 29.32 -15.15
C GLY A 23 -3.56 28.29 -14.25
N HIS A 24 -4.17 27.13 -14.02
CA HIS A 24 -3.51 26.00 -13.37
C HIS A 24 -2.23 25.73 -14.15
N GLU A 25 -1.09 26.21 -13.65
CA GLU A 25 0.17 25.99 -14.32
C GLU A 25 0.43 24.48 -14.28
N LEU A 26 0.50 23.86 -15.46
CA LEU A 26 0.63 22.42 -15.57
C LEU A 26 1.94 21.99 -14.95
N LYS A 27 1.86 21.10 -13.95
CA LYS A 27 3.03 20.55 -13.27
C LYS A 27 3.97 19.87 -14.28
N SER A 28 5.24 20.27 -14.28
CA SER A 28 6.27 19.70 -15.16
C SER A 28 6.41 18.19 -14.93
N THR A 29 6.77 17.46 -15.98
CA THR A 29 6.90 15.99 -15.97
C THR A 29 8.32 15.55 -16.33
N ARG A 30 8.64 14.26 -16.18
CA ARG A 30 9.96 13.73 -16.52
C ARG A 30 10.19 13.72 -18.03
N TRP A 31 11.46 13.78 -18.43
CA TRP A 31 11.88 13.54 -19.81
C TRP A 31 11.39 12.19 -20.35
N PRO A 32 11.08 12.08 -21.66
CA PRO A 32 10.67 10.83 -22.26
C PRO A 32 11.80 9.79 -22.22
N LEU A 33 11.44 8.51 -22.13
CA LEU A 33 12.41 7.40 -22.11
C LEU A 33 13.30 7.35 -23.37
N PHE A 34 12.77 7.81 -24.50
CA PHE A 34 13.50 7.89 -25.76
C PHE A 34 13.61 9.36 -26.18
N PRO A 35 14.83 9.86 -26.48
CA PRO A 35 15.04 11.23 -26.89
C PRO A 35 14.17 11.61 -28.08
N GLN A 36 13.61 12.82 -28.06
CA GLN A 36 12.74 13.37 -29.12
C GLN A 36 11.45 12.58 -29.39
N LYS A 37 11.10 11.59 -28.56
CA LYS A 37 9.85 10.83 -28.66
C LYS A 37 8.92 11.22 -27.51
N PRO A 38 8.06 12.25 -27.68
CA PRO A 38 7.14 12.68 -26.63
C PRO A 38 6.06 11.62 -26.33
N LEU A 39 5.80 10.72 -27.29
CA LEU A 39 4.91 9.57 -27.18
C LEU A 39 5.71 8.28 -27.30
N LEU A 40 5.59 7.41 -26.30
CA LEU A 40 6.13 6.05 -26.31
C LEU A 40 5.08 5.06 -26.86
N LEU A 41 5.43 4.29 -27.88
CA LEU A 41 4.65 3.14 -28.34
C LEU A 41 5.34 1.85 -27.89
N ALA A 42 4.62 1.04 -27.13
CA ALA A 42 5.11 -0.26 -26.66
C ALA A 42 4.20 -1.40 -27.13
N TRP A 43 4.81 -2.46 -27.64
CA TRP A 43 4.16 -3.73 -27.94
C TRP A 43 4.48 -4.72 -26.82
N ASN A 44 3.47 -5.28 -26.15
CA ASN A 44 3.62 -6.23 -25.05
C ASN A 44 2.64 -7.41 -25.24
N ALA A 45 2.89 -8.23 -26.26
CA ALA A 45 2.06 -9.38 -26.61
C ALA A 45 2.92 -10.54 -27.11
N PRO A 46 2.55 -11.81 -26.85
CA PRO A 46 3.36 -12.98 -27.14
C PRO A 46 3.30 -13.40 -28.62
N THR A 47 3.52 -12.45 -29.54
CA THR A 47 3.42 -12.65 -30.99
C THR A 47 4.66 -13.31 -31.61
N GLU A 48 5.74 -13.46 -30.84
CA GLU A 48 6.93 -14.21 -31.23
C GLU A 48 6.62 -15.67 -31.62
N ASP A 49 5.58 -16.26 -31.02
CA ASP A 49 5.12 -17.62 -31.31
C ASP A 49 4.56 -17.76 -32.73
N CYS A 50 4.13 -16.67 -33.38
CA CYS A 50 3.56 -16.70 -34.73
C CYS A 50 4.58 -17.11 -35.81
N GLY A 51 5.86 -16.76 -35.63
CA GLY A 51 6.92 -17.08 -36.58
C GLY A 51 7.17 -18.59 -36.64
N PRO A 52 7.62 -19.22 -35.53
CA PRO A 52 7.89 -20.64 -35.48
C PRO A 52 6.65 -21.53 -35.73
N ARG A 53 5.45 -21.13 -35.26
CA ARG A 53 4.24 -21.97 -35.37
C ARG A 53 3.52 -21.83 -36.70
N HIS A 54 3.50 -20.63 -37.28
CA HIS A 54 2.63 -20.31 -38.42
C HIS A 54 3.36 -19.67 -39.60
N GLY A 55 4.68 -19.44 -39.51
CA GLY A 55 5.47 -18.80 -40.56
C GLY A 55 5.20 -17.29 -40.71
N ILE A 56 4.60 -16.65 -39.70
CA ILE A 56 4.19 -15.24 -39.77
C ILE A 56 5.04 -14.40 -38.82
N TYR A 57 5.84 -13.49 -39.37
CA TYR A 57 6.70 -12.59 -38.60
C TYR A 57 6.12 -11.17 -38.57
N PHE A 58 6.10 -10.59 -37.38
CA PHE A 58 5.52 -9.27 -37.15
C PHE A 58 6.54 -8.16 -37.42
N GLN A 59 6.11 -7.10 -38.11
CA GLN A 59 6.92 -5.91 -38.35
C GLN A 59 6.67 -4.86 -37.26
N LEU A 60 7.47 -4.91 -36.20
CA LEU A 60 7.27 -4.09 -35.00
C LEU A 60 8.20 -2.87 -34.91
N GLY A 61 8.89 -2.51 -36.00
CA GLY A 61 9.88 -1.43 -36.02
C GLY A 61 9.35 -0.01 -35.73
N GLN A 62 8.02 0.17 -35.65
CA GLN A 62 7.38 1.43 -35.23
C GLN A 62 7.29 1.59 -33.70
N PHE A 63 7.44 0.50 -32.94
CA PHE A 63 7.39 0.52 -31.48
C PHE A 63 8.80 0.76 -30.92
N GLN A 64 8.92 1.65 -29.93
CA GLN A 64 10.19 1.88 -29.25
C GLN A 64 10.52 0.75 -28.26
N ILE A 65 9.48 0.08 -27.74
CA ILE A 65 9.63 -1.10 -26.91
C ILE A 65 8.83 -2.24 -27.53
N VAL A 66 9.50 -3.37 -27.77
CA VAL A 66 8.87 -4.65 -28.09
C VAL A 66 9.19 -5.59 -26.95
N ALA A 67 8.15 -6.09 -26.31
CA ALA A 67 8.21 -6.97 -25.17
C ALA A 67 7.17 -8.10 -25.31
N SER A 68 7.39 -9.16 -24.54
CA SER A 68 6.49 -10.29 -24.39
C SER A 68 6.12 -10.47 -22.92
N PRO A 69 4.83 -10.72 -22.61
CA PRO A 69 4.39 -11.06 -21.26
C PRO A 69 4.77 -12.50 -20.85
N SER A 70 5.24 -13.33 -21.78
CA SER A 70 5.61 -14.73 -21.54
C SER A 70 6.76 -14.85 -20.53
N GLU A 71 6.70 -15.86 -19.66
CA GLU A 71 7.64 -16.00 -18.53
C GLU A 71 9.11 -16.14 -18.95
N GLY A 72 9.37 -16.77 -20.10
CA GLY A 72 10.72 -17.00 -20.62
C GLY A 72 11.42 -15.75 -21.14
N PHE A 73 10.71 -14.64 -21.32
CA PHE A 73 11.27 -13.41 -21.91
C PHE A 73 11.71 -12.46 -20.79
N VAL A 74 13.03 -12.30 -20.67
CA VAL A 74 13.69 -11.48 -19.64
C VAL A 74 14.58 -10.41 -20.28
N LYS A 75 15.08 -9.44 -19.49
CA LYS A 75 15.90 -8.31 -19.98
C LYS A 75 15.19 -7.41 -20.99
N GLN A 76 13.91 -7.15 -20.73
CA GLN A 76 13.05 -6.36 -21.61
C GLN A 76 12.93 -4.91 -21.10
N ASN A 77 12.76 -3.95 -22.00
CA ASN A 77 12.56 -2.53 -21.63
C ASN A 77 11.15 -2.26 -21.07
N LEU A 78 10.23 -3.21 -21.21
CA LEU A 78 8.96 -3.26 -20.50
C LEU A 78 8.86 -4.64 -19.87
N THR A 79 8.73 -4.69 -18.54
CA THR A 79 8.54 -5.92 -17.79
C THR A 79 7.21 -5.86 -17.04
N ILE A 80 6.35 -6.85 -17.28
CA ILE A 80 5.11 -7.06 -16.53
C ILE A 80 5.29 -8.19 -15.53
N PHE A 81 5.02 -7.91 -14.26
CA PHE A 81 5.12 -8.85 -13.16
C PHE A 81 3.71 -9.31 -12.78
N TYR A 82 3.31 -10.48 -13.27
CA TYR A 82 2.12 -11.17 -12.79
C TYR A 82 2.27 -11.58 -11.32
N LYS A 83 1.14 -11.96 -10.71
CA LYS A 83 0.99 -12.26 -9.26
C LYS A 83 2.04 -13.19 -8.64
N ASP A 84 2.68 -14.05 -9.42
CA ASP A 84 3.67 -15.04 -9.00
C ASP A 84 5.13 -14.67 -9.34
N ARG A 85 5.36 -13.49 -9.93
CA ARG A 85 6.67 -13.11 -10.48
C ARG A 85 7.49 -12.18 -9.59
N LEU A 86 6.90 -11.51 -8.61
CA LEU A 86 7.58 -10.58 -7.73
C LEU A 86 7.07 -10.69 -6.29
N GLY A 87 7.93 -11.16 -5.40
CA GLY A 87 7.57 -11.40 -4.00
C GLY A 87 6.61 -12.57 -3.81
N LEU A 88 6.00 -12.65 -2.62
CA LEU A 88 4.97 -13.63 -2.24
C LEU A 88 3.61 -12.95 -2.13
N TYR A 89 3.02 -12.52 -3.25
CA TYR A 89 1.74 -11.82 -3.23
C TYR A 89 0.62 -12.75 -2.72
N PRO A 90 -0.21 -12.34 -1.75
CA PRO A 90 -1.26 -13.18 -1.21
C PRO A 90 -2.53 -13.13 -2.03
N TYR A 91 -3.10 -14.30 -2.34
CA TYR A 91 -4.35 -14.40 -3.08
C TYR A 91 -5.06 -15.73 -2.85
N TYR A 92 -6.32 -15.81 -3.26
CA TYR A 92 -7.06 -17.07 -3.28
C TYR A 92 -7.09 -17.65 -4.69
N GLU A 93 -6.81 -18.93 -4.81
CA GLU A 93 -7.08 -19.70 -6.04
C GLU A 93 -8.60 -19.76 -6.29
N HIS A 94 -9.01 -20.16 -7.49
CA HIS A 94 -10.44 -20.23 -7.84
C HIS A 94 -11.25 -21.20 -6.98
N ASP A 95 -10.61 -22.20 -6.37
CA ASP A 95 -11.24 -23.14 -5.42
C ASP A 95 -11.29 -22.60 -3.98
N GLY A 96 -10.80 -21.37 -3.75
CA GLY A 96 -10.74 -20.73 -2.44
C GLY A 96 -9.53 -21.15 -1.61
N THR A 97 -8.56 -21.86 -2.17
CA THR A 97 -7.30 -22.20 -1.49
C THR A 97 -6.47 -20.93 -1.27
N PRO A 98 -6.04 -20.61 -0.04
CA PRO A 98 -5.16 -19.47 0.22
C PRO A 98 -3.75 -19.76 -0.29
N VAL A 99 -3.21 -18.85 -1.10
CA VAL A 99 -1.80 -18.80 -1.50
C VAL A 99 -1.13 -17.66 -0.76
N ASN A 100 0.04 -17.94 -0.17
CA ASN A 100 0.76 -17.02 0.72
C ASN A 100 -0.14 -16.46 1.83
N GLY A 101 -1.04 -17.27 2.39
CA GLY A 101 -2.00 -16.84 3.42
C GLY A 101 -3.30 -16.24 2.88
N GLY A 102 -3.43 -16.02 1.57
CA GLY A 102 -4.67 -15.60 0.90
C GLY A 102 -5.09 -14.15 1.10
N LEU A 103 -4.88 -13.61 2.31
CA LEU A 103 -5.21 -12.25 2.70
C LEU A 103 -3.94 -11.44 3.01
N PRO A 104 -3.88 -10.14 2.69
CA PRO A 104 -2.73 -9.30 3.01
C PRO A 104 -2.47 -9.18 4.52
N GLN A 105 -3.49 -9.26 5.37
CA GLN A 105 -3.34 -9.24 6.84
C GLN A 105 -2.93 -10.60 7.46
N VAL A 106 -2.89 -11.67 6.65
CA VAL A 106 -2.42 -13.01 7.07
C VAL A 106 -1.03 -13.29 6.53
N ALA A 107 -0.75 -12.81 5.33
CA ALA A 107 0.52 -13.01 4.64
C ALA A 107 1.67 -12.31 5.35
N SER A 108 2.83 -12.97 5.45
CA SER A 108 4.05 -12.32 5.93
C SER A 108 4.55 -11.34 4.87
N LEU A 109 4.47 -10.05 5.19
CA LEU A 109 5.02 -8.99 4.35
C LEU A 109 6.54 -9.17 4.19
N THR A 110 7.23 -9.68 5.19
CA THR A 110 8.68 -9.85 5.10
C THR A 110 9.08 -10.95 4.17
N GLN A 111 8.49 -12.14 4.30
CA GLN A 111 8.77 -13.22 3.34
C GLN A 111 8.44 -12.78 1.91
N HIS A 112 7.39 -11.96 1.76
CA HIS A 112 7.08 -11.31 0.50
C HIS A 112 8.24 -10.43 0.00
N LEU A 113 8.73 -9.49 0.80
CA LEU A 113 9.79 -8.55 0.42
C LEU A 113 11.14 -9.25 0.21
N GLU A 114 11.50 -10.24 1.02
CA GLU A 114 12.73 -11.03 0.88
C GLU A 114 12.80 -11.82 -0.43
N LYS A 115 11.63 -12.18 -0.99
CA LYS A 115 11.53 -12.88 -2.27
C LYS A 115 11.60 -11.94 -3.47
N ILE A 116 11.40 -10.62 -3.28
CA ILE A 116 11.45 -9.63 -4.38
C ILE A 116 12.80 -9.62 -5.11
N PRO A 117 13.98 -9.59 -4.43
CA PRO A 117 15.28 -9.60 -5.11
C PRO A 117 15.48 -10.75 -6.11
N GLU A 118 14.89 -11.93 -5.85
CA GLU A 118 14.98 -13.07 -6.76
C GLU A 118 14.21 -12.83 -8.06
N GLY A 119 12.95 -12.42 -7.96
CA GLY A 119 12.15 -12.01 -9.13
C GLY A 119 12.83 -10.87 -9.89
N MET A 120 13.39 -9.91 -9.17
CA MET A 120 14.10 -8.78 -9.77
C MET A 120 15.33 -9.23 -10.56
N LYS A 121 16.17 -10.10 -9.98
CA LYS A 121 17.34 -10.68 -10.66
C LYS A 121 16.93 -11.51 -11.88
N LYS A 122 15.77 -12.16 -11.89
CA LYS A 122 15.29 -12.91 -13.04
C LYS A 122 14.92 -11.99 -14.21
N TYR A 123 14.03 -11.04 -13.97
CA TYR A 123 13.38 -10.28 -15.04
C TYR A 123 14.12 -8.98 -15.43
N ILE A 124 14.68 -8.26 -14.46
CA ILE A 124 15.42 -7.00 -14.67
C ILE A 124 16.82 -7.14 -14.07
N ARG A 125 17.72 -7.83 -14.77
CA ARG A 125 19.08 -8.14 -14.25
C ARG A 125 19.90 -6.90 -13.93
N GLU A 126 19.95 -5.96 -14.86
CA GLU A 126 20.80 -4.76 -14.77
C GLU A 126 20.17 -3.71 -13.82
N PRO A 127 20.86 -3.29 -12.74
CA PRO A 127 20.34 -2.28 -11.81
C PRO A 127 20.07 -0.91 -12.46
N THR A 128 20.84 -0.57 -13.49
CA THR A 128 20.78 0.70 -14.21
C THR A 128 19.85 0.68 -15.42
N ALA A 129 19.16 -0.44 -15.69
CA ALA A 129 18.23 -0.55 -16.80
C ALA A 129 17.14 0.52 -16.71
N LYS A 130 16.86 1.18 -17.84
CA LYS A 130 15.78 2.15 -17.99
C LYS A 130 14.62 1.50 -18.75
N GLY A 131 13.40 1.71 -18.29
CA GLY A 131 12.24 1.04 -18.86
C GLY A 131 10.97 1.23 -18.04
N LEU A 132 9.97 0.41 -18.36
CA LEU A 132 8.70 0.31 -17.67
C LEU A 132 8.65 -0.99 -16.87
N ALA A 133 8.25 -0.90 -15.60
CA ALA A 133 8.07 -2.03 -14.72
C ALA A 133 6.66 -2.01 -14.12
N VAL A 134 5.83 -2.95 -14.56
CA VAL A 134 4.38 -2.94 -14.29
C VAL A 134 4.01 -4.11 -13.39
N LEU A 135 3.45 -3.83 -12.22
CA LEU A 135 2.93 -4.84 -11.30
C LEU A 135 1.48 -5.16 -11.67
N ASP A 136 1.23 -6.39 -12.10
CA ASP A 136 -0.09 -6.85 -12.52
C ASP A 136 -0.74 -7.70 -11.42
N TRP A 137 -1.21 -7.00 -10.40
CA TRP A 137 -1.83 -7.58 -9.21
C TRP A 137 -3.32 -7.30 -9.19
N GLU A 138 -4.08 -8.22 -9.76
CA GLU A 138 -5.51 -8.03 -9.96
C GLU A 138 -6.39 -8.74 -8.95
N GLU A 139 -5.84 -9.55 -8.04
CA GLU A 139 -6.64 -10.52 -7.28
C GLU A 139 -7.54 -9.85 -6.24
N TRP A 140 -7.01 -8.86 -5.52
CA TRP A 140 -7.78 -7.98 -4.64
C TRP A 140 -7.55 -6.50 -4.99
N ARG A 141 -8.36 -5.62 -4.40
CA ARG A 141 -8.21 -4.16 -4.47
C ARG A 141 -7.92 -3.61 -3.07
N PRO A 142 -7.08 -2.58 -2.93
CA PRO A 142 -6.68 -2.08 -1.61
C PRO A 142 -7.83 -1.43 -0.82
N LEU A 143 -8.88 -1.00 -1.51
CA LEU A 143 -10.12 -0.55 -0.87
C LEU A 143 -11.11 -1.71 -0.75
N TRP A 144 -11.54 -2.00 0.47
CA TRP A 144 -12.48 -3.05 0.85
C TRP A 144 -13.70 -3.08 -0.05
N ILE A 145 -14.30 -1.92 -0.29
CA ILE A 145 -15.54 -1.79 -1.05
C ILE A 145 -15.42 -2.17 -2.52
N ARG A 146 -14.19 -2.20 -3.07
CA ARG A 146 -13.90 -2.63 -4.45
C ARG A 146 -13.68 -4.14 -4.58
N ASN A 147 -13.73 -4.88 -3.48
CA ASN A 147 -13.65 -6.35 -3.45
C ASN A 147 -15.05 -6.98 -3.48
N TRP A 148 -15.78 -6.74 -4.57
CA TRP A 148 -17.09 -7.31 -4.89
C TRP A 148 -17.01 -8.48 -5.89
N ASP A 149 -18.15 -9.12 -6.16
CA ASP A 149 -18.30 -10.28 -7.04
C ASP A 149 -17.33 -11.43 -6.67
N ALA A 150 -16.52 -11.92 -7.62
CA ALA A 150 -15.53 -12.97 -7.36
C ALA A 150 -14.49 -12.57 -6.29
N LYS A 151 -14.31 -11.27 -6.03
CA LYS A 151 -13.39 -10.75 -5.00
C LYS A 151 -14.05 -10.65 -3.63
N ASP A 152 -15.33 -10.97 -3.50
CA ASP A 152 -16.01 -10.96 -2.20
C ASP A 152 -15.43 -12.02 -1.24
N ILE A 153 -14.74 -13.04 -1.77
CA ILE A 153 -13.97 -13.99 -0.97
C ILE A 153 -12.99 -13.29 -0.01
N TYR A 154 -12.34 -12.20 -0.41
CA TYR A 154 -11.42 -11.46 0.45
C TYR A 154 -12.14 -10.83 1.64
N ARG A 155 -13.34 -10.27 1.42
CA ARG A 155 -14.17 -9.71 2.48
C ARG A 155 -14.68 -10.80 3.43
N ASN A 156 -15.14 -11.91 2.86
CA ASN A 156 -15.70 -13.02 3.64
C ASN A 156 -14.66 -13.72 4.49
N GLN A 157 -13.47 -13.98 3.93
CA GLN A 157 -12.38 -14.60 4.69
C GLN A 157 -11.80 -13.65 5.74
N SER A 158 -11.73 -12.35 5.47
CA SER A 158 -11.33 -11.35 6.48
C SER A 158 -12.30 -11.34 7.66
N ARG A 159 -13.63 -11.36 7.40
CA ARG A 159 -14.63 -11.45 8.48
C ARG A 159 -14.50 -12.76 9.27
N ARG A 160 -14.29 -13.90 8.59
CA ARG A 160 -14.10 -15.20 9.25
C ARG A 160 -12.87 -15.19 10.16
N LEU A 161 -11.76 -14.61 9.71
CA LEU A 161 -10.54 -14.47 10.49
C LEU A 161 -10.77 -13.68 11.79
N ILE A 162 -11.45 -12.55 11.70
CA ILE A 162 -11.75 -11.72 12.88
C ILE A 162 -12.76 -12.41 13.80
N SER A 163 -13.80 -13.04 13.25
CA SER A 163 -14.80 -13.78 14.01
C SER A 163 -14.19 -14.99 14.74
N SER A 164 -13.25 -15.73 14.13
CA SER A 164 -12.58 -16.86 14.80
C SER A 164 -11.70 -16.43 15.96
N LYS A 165 -11.09 -15.24 15.87
CA LYS A 165 -10.29 -14.66 16.97
C LYS A 165 -11.16 -14.07 18.08
N ASN A 166 -12.39 -13.67 17.77
CA ASN A 166 -13.30 -12.98 18.70
C ASN A 166 -14.72 -13.60 18.66
N PRO A 167 -14.93 -14.80 19.25
CA PRO A 167 -16.21 -15.52 19.13
C PRO A 167 -17.43 -14.82 19.73
N GLY A 168 -17.22 -13.84 20.62
CA GLY A 168 -18.29 -13.08 21.29
C GLY A 168 -18.69 -11.78 20.59
N TRP A 169 -18.05 -11.41 19.48
CA TRP A 169 -18.33 -10.15 18.77
C TRP A 169 -19.53 -10.26 17.84
N THR A 170 -20.23 -9.15 17.67
CA THR A 170 -21.35 -9.02 16.72
C THR A 170 -20.85 -9.01 15.27
N PRO A 171 -21.68 -9.40 14.28
CA PRO A 171 -21.32 -9.33 12.86
C PRO A 171 -20.86 -7.94 12.40
N GLU A 172 -21.44 -6.88 12.96
CA GLU A 172 -21.10 -5.48 12.68
C GLU A 172 -19.69 -5.13 13.18
N GLU A 173 -19.34 -5.52 14.40
CA GLU A 173 -17.99 -5.32 14.96
C GLU A 173 -16.95 -6.08 14.15
N VAL A 174 -17.23 -7.35 13.83
CA VAL A 174 -16.38 -8.19 12.96
C VAL A 174 -16.18 -7.53 11.60
N ALA A 175 -17.25 -7.04 10.97
CA ALA A 175 -17.17 -6.42 9.65
C ALA A 175 -16.34 -5.13 9.65
N LYS A 176 -16.48 -4.29 10.70
CA LYS A 176 -15.73 -3.04 10.84
C LYS A 176 -14.24 -3.29 11.00
N VAL A 177 -13.85 -4.20 11.89
CA VAL A 177 -12.44 -4.52 12.13
C VAL A 177 -11.83 -5.26 10.94
N ALA A 178 -12.57 -6.20 10.32
CA ALA A 178 -12.10 -6.90 9.13
C ALA A 178 -11.83 -5.95 7.95
N GLN A 179 -12.66 -4.91 7.79
CA GLN A 179 -12.41 -3.87 6.79
C GLN A 179 -11.12 -3.12 7.09
N GLN A 180 -10.96 -2.59 8.30
CA GLN A 180 -9.80 -1.79 8.68
C GLN A 180 -8.49 -2.58 8.55
N ASP A 181 -8.46 -3.81 9.06
CA ASP A 181 -7.30 -4.69 9.02
C ASP A 181 -6.90 -5.06 7.58
N PHE A 182 -7.89 -5.37 6.73
CA PHE A 182 -7.65 -5.64 5.32
C PHE A 182 -7.10 -4.42 4.57
N GLU A 183 -7.73 -3.24 4.71
CA GLU A 183 -7.32 -2.04 3.96
C GLU A 183 -5.92 -1.56 4.39
N LEU A 184 -5.62 -1.58 5.69
CA LEU A 184 -4.30 -1.21 6.22
C LEU A 184 -3.21 -2.18 5.72
N SER A 185 -3.49 -3.49 5.79
CA SER A 185 -2.53 -4.50 5.35
C SER A 185 -2.35 -4.50 3.83
N ALA A 186 -3.42 -4.29 3.06
CA ALA A 186 -3.37 -4.16 1.61
C ALA A 186 -2.56 -2.94 1.17
N GLN A 187 -2.76 -1.79 1.83
CA GLN A 187 -1.97 -0.58 1.63
C GLN A 187 -0.49 -0.85 1.89
N ARG A 188 -0.15 -1.45 3.05
CA ARG A 188 1.23 -1.76 3.43
C ARG A 188 1.89 -2.70 2.42
N PHE A 189 1.20 -3.76 2.00
CA PHE A 189 1.71 -4.71 0.99
C PHE A 189 2.05 -4.02 -0.33
N MET A 190 1.14 -3.23 -0.89
CA MET A 190 1.38 -2.56 -2.17
C MET A 190 2.48 -1.49 -2.06
N LEU A 191 2.50 -0.72 -0.97
CA LEU A 191 3.44 0.38 -0.77
C LEU A 191 4.87 -0.11 -0.57
N GLU A 192 5.09 -1.08 0.32
CA GLU A 192 6.44 -1.60 0.60
C GLU A 192 7.01 -2.36 -0.59
N THR A 193 6.17 -3.08 -1.35
CA THR A 193 6.58 -3.71 -2.60
C THR A 193 7.13 -2.68 -3.59
N LEU A 194 6.42 -1.56 -3.79
CA LEU A 194 6.89 -0.49 -4.68
C LEU A 194 8.19 0.13 -4.19
N ARG A 195 8.33 0.39 -2.88
CA ARG A 195 9.54 0.98 -2.29
C ARG A 195 10.76 0.11 -2.52
N VAL A 196 10.67 -1.18 -2.21
CA VAL A 196 11.76 -2.14 -2.43
C VAL A 196 12.05 -2.32 -3.92
N ALA A 197 11.02 -2.44 -4.77
CA ALA A 197 11.22 -2.57 -6.20
C ALA A 197 11.94 -1.35 -6.81
N LYS A 198 11.56 -0.14 -6.38
CA LYS A 198 12.19 1.13 -6.78
C LYS A 198 13.62 1.25 -6.28
N SER A 199 13.91 0.88 -5.02
CA SER A 199 15.27 0.95 -4.47
C SER A 199 16.22 0.00 -5.21
N LEU A 200 15.73 -1.19 -5.58
CA LEU A 200 16.50 -2.15 -6.36
C LEU A 200 16.69 -1.71 -7.83
N ARG A 201 15.70 -1.04 -8.43
CA ARG A 201 15.74 -0.60 -9.84
C ARG A 201 15.27 0.85 -9.99
N PRO A 202 16.11 1.84 -9.60
CA PRO A 202 15.73 3.25 -9.63
C PRO A 202 15.59 3.83 -11.04
N GLY A 203 16.18 3.17 -12.05
CA GLY A 203 16.06 3.57 -13.46
C GLY A 203 14.74 3.18 -14.13
N GLN A 204 13.92 2.36 -13.48
CA GLN A 204 12.63 1.89 -14.01
C GLN A 204 11.47 2.79 -13.59
N LEU A 205 10.46 2.87 -14.46
CA LEU A 205 9.18 3.52 -14.16
C LEU A 205 8.18 2.48 -13.64
N TRP A 206 7.93 2.52 -12.34
CA TRP A 206 7.14 1.60 -11.54
C TRP A 206 5.72 2.07 -11.32
N GLY A 207 4.79 1.14 -11.37
CA GLY A 207 3.39 1.33 -11.03
C GLY A 207 2.58 0.05 -11.20
N PHE A 208 1.32 0.09 -10.78
CA PHE A 208 0.41 -1.04 -10.91
C PHE A 208 -0.43 -0.93 -12.17
N TYR A 209 -0.58 -2.05 -12.89
CA TYR A 209 -1.54 -2.18 -13.98
C TYR A 209 -2.95 -1.87 -13.48
N LEU A 210 -3.80 -1.33 -14.36
CA LEU A 210 -5.18 -0.89 -14.11
C LEU A 210 -5.31 0.39 -13.27
N PHE A 211 -4.30 0.79 -12.51
CA PHE A 211 -4.41 1.91 -11.59
C PHE A 211 -4.04 3.27 -12.24
N PRO A 212 -4.88 4.31 -12.07
CA PRO A 212 -6.22 4.30 -11.46
C PRO A 212 -7.30 3.71 -12.37
N ASP A 213 -8.34 3.15 -11.76
CA ASP A 213 -9.56 2.77 -12.45
C ASP A 213 -10.66 3.82 -12.22
N CYS A 214 -11.43 4.10 -13.26
CA CYS A 214 -12.55 5.03 -13.30
C CYS A 214 -13.88 4.35 -12.99
N TYR A 215 -13.96 3.01 -13.15
CA TYR A 215 -15.18 2.21 -12.97
C TYR A 215 -16.42 2.70 -13.75
N ASN A 216 -16.20 3.37 -14.89
CA ASN A 216 -17.23 3.86 -15.81
C ASN A 216 -17.79 2.74 -16.72
N HIS A 217 -18.30 1.66 -16.12
CA HIS A 217 -18.78 0.46 -16.81
C HIS A 217 -20.32 0.38 -16.93
N ASP A 218 -21.04 1.42 -16.53
CA ASP A 218 -22.50 1.54 -16.57
C ASP A 218 -23.09 1.44 -17.99
N TYR A 219 -22.26 1.62 -19.02
CA TYR A 219 -22.61 1.29 -20.41
C TYR A 219 -23.07 -0.17 -20.60
N ARG A 220 -22.71 -1.08 -19.68
CA ARG A 220 -23.15 -2.48 -19.71
C ARG A 220 -24.64 -2.64 -19.43
N THR A 221 -25.24 -1.69 -18.75
CA THR A 221 -26.67 -1.71 -18.40
C THR A 221 -27.49 -0.93 -19.43
N SER A 222 -27.07 0.28 -19.79
CA SER A 222 -27.72 1.11 -20.81
C SER A 222 -26.78 2.14 -21.38
N LEU A 223 -27.00 2.50 -22.65
CA LEU A 223 -26.30 3.60 -23.34
C LEU A 223 -27.09 4.91 -23.33
N SER A 224 -28.36 4.92 -22.91
CA SER A 224 -29.27 6.06 -23.13
C SER A 224 -28.91 7.35 -22.38
N ASN A 225 -28.06 7.28 -21.35
CA ASN A 225 -27.57 8.43 -20.58
C ASN A 225 -26.09 8.29 -20.19
N TYR A 226 -25.33 7.49 -20.93
CA TYR A 226 -23.94 7.21 -20.60
C TYR A 226 -23.07 8.42 -20.95
N THR A 227 -22.35 8.96 -19.96
CA THR A 227 -21.46 10.12 -20.12
C THR A 227 -19.98 9.74 -20.15
N GLY A 228 -19.67 8.49 -19.79
CA GLY A 228 -18.31 7.99 -19.58
C GLY A 228 -17.60 8.56 -18.34
N ARG A 229 -18.17 9.53 -17.62
CA ARG A 229 -17.56 10.12 -16.44
C ARG A 229 -17.34 9.08 -15.36
N CYS A 230 -16.22 9.19 -14.64
CA CYS A 230 -16.02 8.39 -13.44
C CYS A 230 -17.10 8.74 -12.43
N PRO A 231 -17.79 7.77 -11.82
CA PRO A 231 -18.75 8.06 -10.76
C PRO A 231 -18.07 8.88 -9.65
N GLU A 232 -18.74 9.90 -9.11
CA GLU A 232 -18.12 10.80 -8.10
C GLU A 232 -17.59 10.04 -6.88
N LYS A 233 -18.27 8.95 -6.51
CA LYS A 233 -17.82 8.05 -5.43
C LYS A 233 -16.48 7.40 -5.75
N GLU A 234 -16.21 7.09 -7.01
CA GLU A 234 -14.96 6.47 -7.47
C GLU A 234 -13.82 7.47 -7.55
N VAL A 235 -14.09 8.71 -7.94
CA VAL A 235 -13.12 9.82 -7.86
C VAL A 235 -12.66 10.00 -6.42
N LYS A 236 -13.59 10.10 -5.46
CA LYS A 236 -13.26 10.22 -4.03
C LYS A 236 -12.50 9.00 -3.48
N ARG A 237 -12.82 7.80 -3.97
CA ARG A 237 -12.08 6.56 -3.61
C ARG A 237 -10.66 6.58 -4.17
N ASN A 238 -10.46 7.10 -5.37
CA ASN A 238 -9.13 7.29 -5.92
C ASN A 238 -8.35 8.35 -5.12
N ASP A 239 -9.00 9.40 -4.60
CA ASP A 239 -8.34 10.37 -3.73
C ASP A 239 -7.81 9.75 -2.42
N GLN A 240 -8.50 8.73 -1.88
CA GLN A 240 -8.06 7.97 -0.70
C GLN A 240 -6.80 7.14 -0.95
N LEU A 241 -6.47 6.86 -2.21
CA LEU A 241 -5.28 6.11 -2.62
C LEU A 241 -4.10 7.04 -2.95
N SER A 242 -4.08 8.26 -2.43
CA SER A 242 -2.99 9.24 -2.63
C SER A 242 -1.61 8.67 -2.33
N TRP A 243 -1.49 7.78 -1.33
CA TRP A 243 -0.28 7.05 -0.99
C TRP A 243 0.28 6.22 -2.15
N LEU A 244 -0.59 5.62 -2.97
CA LEU A 244 -0.20 4.79 -4.11
C LEU A 244 0.31 5.64 -5.27
N TRP A 245 -0.37 6.76 -5.54
CA TRP A 245 0.02 7.70 -6.60
C TRP A 245 1.34 8.37 -6.27
N THR A 246 1.51 8.75 -5.01
CA THR A 246 2.71 9.43 -4.54
C THR A 246 3.94 8.54 -4.66
N GLU A 247 3.82 7.26 -4.29
CA GLU A 247 4.93 6.30 -4.35
C GLU A 247 5.24 5.82 -5.78
N SER A 248 4.25 5.74 -6.66
CA SER A 248 4.44 5.32 -8.05
C SER A 248 5.29 6.30 -8.84
N THR A 249 6.12 5.79 -9.78
CA THR A 249 6.91 6.63 -10.70
C THR A 249 6.29 6.74 -12.10
N ALA A 250 5.27 5.93 -12.40
CA ALA A 250 4.38 6.04 -13.56
C ALA A 250 2.98 5.47 -13.24
N LEU A 251 1.96 5.87 -13.99
CA LEU A 251 0.59 5.32 -13.87
C LEU A 251 0.21 4.51 -15.10
N PHE A 252 -0.55 3.42 -14.90
CA PHE A 252 -0.87 2.44 -15.94
C PHE A 252 -2.38 2.13 -16.04
N PRO A 253 -3.24 3.13 -16.30
CA PRO A 253 -4.67 2.90 -16.45
C PRO A 253 -4.95 2.02 -17.69
N SER A 254 -5.85 1.05 -17.53
CA SER A 254 -6.35 0.24 -18.65
C SER A 254 -7.51 0.95 -19.33
N ILE A 255 -7.51 1.01 -20.66
CA ILE A 255 -8.57 1.60 -21.49
C ILE A 255 -9.19 0.57 -22.44
N TYR A 256 -9.15 -0.71 -22.08
CA TYR A 256 -9.66 -1.80 -22.92
C TYR A 256 -11.13 -1.59 -23.26
N MET A 257 -11.41 -1.44 -24.55
CA MET A 257 -12.74 -1.13 -25.06
C MET A 257 -13.55 -2.41 -25.29
N GLY A 258 -14.72 -2.50 -24.67
CA GLY A 258 -15.67 -3.58 -24.94
C GLY A 258 -16.40 -3.41 -26.28
N ARG A 259 -16.77 -4.51 -26.93
CA ARG A 259 -17.42 -4.50 -28.25
C ARG A 259 -18.71 -3.69 -28.33
N MET A 260 -19.46 -3.54 -27.23
CA MET A 260 -20.68 -2.72 -27.22
C MET A 260 -20.42 -1.23 -27.53
N LEU A 261 -19.20 -0.76 -27.27
CA LEU A 261 -18.78 0.61 -27.52
C LEU A 261 -18.21 0.82 -28.95
N ARG A 262 -18.12 -0.25 -29.75
CA ARG A 262 -17.58 -0.22 -31.11
C ARG A 262 -18.26 0.82 -31.98
N ASN A 263 -17.47 1.67 -32.64
CA ASN A 263 -17.93 2.73 -33.55
C ASN A 263 -18.95 3.68 -32.91
N ARG A 264 -18.76 4.03 -31.63
CA ARG A 264 -19.68 4.92 -30.91
C ARG A 264 -18.92 6.00 -30.18
N GLU A 265 -19.54 7.17 -30.08
CA GLU A 265 -19.05 8.26 -29.24
C GLU A 265 -18.89 7.84 -27.76
N SER A 266 -19.76 6.95 -27.27
CA SER A 266 -19.63 6.36 -25.93
C SER A 266 -18.29 5.65 -25.72
N GLY A 267 -17.69 5.07 -26.77
CA GLY A 267 -16.34 4.49 -26.71
C GLY A 267 -15.27 5.55 -26.43
N ARG A 268 -15.36 6.70 -27.09
CA ARG A 268 -14.49 7.86 -26.81
C ARG A 268 -14.70 8.40 -25.41
N GLN A 269 -15.95 8.58 -24.97
CA GLN A 269 -16.27 9.04 -23.62
C GLN A 269 -15.72 8.09 -22.54
N PHE A 270 -15.80 6.78 -22.78
CA PHE A 270 -15.22 5.76 -21.91
C PHE A 270 -13.71 5.95 -21.73
N VAL A 271 -12.97 6.12 -22.83
CA VAL A 271 -11.51 6.30 -22.79
C VAL A 271 -11.12 7.66 -22.22
N ARG A 272 -11.73 8.76 -22.71
CA ARG A 272 -11.47 10.14 -22.30
C ARG A 272 -11.39 10.28 -20.79
N ASN A 273 -12.43 9.83 -20.10
CA ASN A 273 -12.55 9.99 -18.67
C ASN A 273 -11.57 9.12 -17.87
N ARG A 274 -11.19 7.94 -18.39
CA ARG A 274 -10.14 7.10 -17.77
C ARG A 274 -8.77 7.74 -17.87
N VAL A 275 -8.46 8.32 -19.03
CA VAL A 275 -7.20 9.05 -19.23
C VAL A 275 -7.17 10.33 -18.41
N MET A 276 -8.27 11.10 -18.39
CA MET A 276 -8.39 12.31 -17.57
C MET A 276 -8.19 12.01 -16.08
N GLU A 277 -8.76 10.93 -15.56
CA GLU A 277 -8.56 10.52 -14.17
C GLU A 277 -7.10 10.13 -13.90
N GLY A 278 -6.46 9.41 -14.82
CA GLY A 278 -5.02 9.14 -14.77
C GLY A 278 -4.18 10.42 -14.74
N MET A 279 -4.46 11.38 -15.62
CA MET A 279 -3.74 12.66 -15.70
C MET A 279 -3.98 13.53 -14.45
N ARG A 280 -5.19 13.51 -13.87
CA ARG A 280 -5.51 14.21 -12.63
C ARG A 280 -4.65 13.70 -11.47
N LEU A 281 -4.61 12.37 -11.27
CA LEU A 281 -3.88 11.74 -10.17
C LEU A 281 -2.35 11.73 -10.37
N ALA A 282 -1.88 11.78 -11.62
CA ALA A 282 -0.46 11.91 -11.92
C ALA A 282 0.19 13.16 -11.29
N SER A 283 -0.62 14.19 -11.03
CA SER A 283 -0.19 15.47 -10.48
C SER A 283 -0.20 15.54 -8.95
N THR A 284 -0.74 14.53 -8.25
CA THR A 284 -0.89 14.51 -6.77
C THR A 284 0.46 14.52 -6.03
N GLY A 285 0.57 15.20 -4.88
CA GLY A 285 1.79 15.25 -4.06
C GLY A 285 2.88 16.19 -4.63
N ASP A 286 4.06 16.20 -4.01
CA ASP A 286 5.16 17.11 -4.39
C ASP A 286 5.97 16.61 -5.61
N GLY A 287 6.87 17.43 -6.15
CA GLY A 287 7.81 17.03 -7.21
C GLY A 287 7.31 17.18 -8.66
N LEU A 288 7.57 16.19 -9.52
CA LEU A 288 7.15 16.18 -10.94
C LEU A 288 5.84 15.39 -11.13
N ALA A 289 5.05 15.73 -12.15
CA ALA A 289 3.91 14.91 -12.58
C ALA A 289 4.39 13.56 -13.13
N ARG A 290 3.75 12.46 -12.72
CA ARG A 290 4.11 11.11 -13.18
C ARG A 290 3.68 10.91 -14.64
N PRO A 291 4.51 10.32 -15.51
CA PRO A 291 4.07 9.95 -16.84
C PRO A 291 2.98 8.88 -16.79
N VAL A 292 1.91 9.08 -17.56
CA VAL A 292 0.78 8.13 -17.70
C VAL A 292 0.97 7.30 -18.96
N PHE A 293 1.01 5.97 -18.83
CA PHE A 293 1.09 5.03 -19.94
C PHE A 293 -0.18 4.19 -20.00
N VAL A 294 -1.00 4.41 -21.03
CA VAL A 294 -2.30 3.73 -21.12
C VAL A 294 -2.15 2.32 -21.67
N TYR A 295 -2.78 1.34 -21.01
CA TYR A 295 -2.87 -0.02 -21.54
C TYR A 295 -4.07 -0.14 -22.48
N THR A 296 -3.81 -0.56 -23.72
CA THR A 296 -4.83 -0.79 -24.75
C THR A 296 -4.64 -2.16 -25.43
N ARG A 297 -5.58 -2.54 -26.30
CA ARG A 297 -5.51 -3.73 -27.14
C ARG A 297 -5.72 -3.35 -28.60
N PRO A 298 -5.14 -4.08 -29.56
CA PRO A 298 -5.48 -3.95 -30.98
C PRO A 298 -6.88 -4.49 -31.31
N THR A 299 -7.52 -5.19 -30.37
CA THR A 299 -8.84 -5.80 -30.47
C THR A 299 -9.77 -5.33 -29.34
N TYR A 300 -11.07 -5.58 -29.46
CA TYR A 300 -12.00 -5.37 -28.33
C TYR A 300 -11.77 -6.39 -27.22
N THR A 301 -12.11 -6.02 -25.99
CA THR A 301 -11.96 -6.88 -24.80
C THR A 301 -12.65 -8.23 -24.99
N ASN A 302 -11.94 -9.31 -24.68
CA ASN A 302 -12.38 -10.71 -24.76
C ASN A 302 -12.72 -11.23 -26.17
N GLU A 303 -12.28 -10.54 -27.23
CA GLU A 303 -12.46 -10.98 -28.62
C GLU A 303 -11.23 -10.68 -29.50
N LEU A 304 -11.11 -11.39 -30.63
CA LEU A 304 -10.08 -11.13 -31.66
C LEU A 304 -10.52 -10.08 -32.70
N THR A 305 -11.71 -9.52 -32.54
CA THR A 305 -12.25 -8.48 -33.42
C THR A 305 -11.37 -7.23 -33.32
N LEU A 306 -10.74 -6.84 -34.42
CA LEU A 306 -9.85 -5.68 -34.50
C LEU A 306 -10.62 -4.37 -34.29
N LEU A 307 -9.97 -3.39 -33.64
CA LEU A 307 -10.51 -2.03 -33.52
C LEU A 307 -10.74 -1.42 -34.91
N THR A 308 -11.75 -0.57 -35.03
CA THR A 308 -11.97 0.22 -36.26
C THR A 308 -11.15 1.49 -36.24
N GLU A 309 -11.08 2.19 -37.36
CA GLU A 309 -10.43 3.52 -37.43
C GLU A 309 -11.03 4.53 -36.46
N MET A 310 -12.37 4.57 -36.34
CA MET A 310 -13.05 5.42 -35.34
C MET A 310 -12.63 5.07 -33.91
N ASP A 311 -12.45 3.79 -33.61
CA ASP A 311 -12.07 3.34 -32.28
C ASP A 311 -10.56 3.52 -32.03
N LEU A 312 -9.71 3.49 -33.06
CA LEU A 312 -8.31 3.91 -32.96
C LEU A 312 -8.19 5.40 -32.59
N VAL A 313 -9.03 6.26 -33.18
CA VAL A 313 -9.14 7.67 -32.77
C VAL A 313 -9.65 7.79 -31.34
N SER A 314 -10.72 7.07 -31.01
CA SER A 314 -11.37 7.10 -29.69
C SER A 314 -10.53 6.50 -28.57
N THR A 315 -9.50 5.72 -28.88
CA THR A 315 -8.58 5.09 -27.91
C THR A 315 -7.22 5.80 -27.89
N ILE A 316 -6.42 5.57 -28.93
CA ILE A 316 -5.05 6.04 -29.04
C ILE A 316 -5.03 7.55 -29.27
N GLY A 317 -5.81 8.05 -30.24
CA GLY A 317 -5.89 9.49 -30.51
C GLY A 317 -6.32 10.28 -29.28
N GLU A 318 -7.36 9.78 -28.62
CA GLU A 318 -7.90 10.38 -27.42
C GLU A 318 -6.84 10.47 -26.30
N SER A 319 -6.11 9.38 -26.07
CA SER A 319 -5.08 9.30 -25.04
C SER A 319 -3.90 10.24 -25.31
N VAL A 320 -3.38 10.25 -26.54
CA VAL A 320 -2.23 11.09 -26.92
C VAL A 320 -2.58 12.56 -26.80
N SER A 321 -3.76 12.96 -27.27
CA SER A 321 -4.19 14.35 -27.24
C SER A 321 -4.57 14.84 -25.83
N LEU A 322 -4.74 13.95 -24.84
CA LEU A 322 -4.87 14.32 -23.43
C LEU A 322 -3.51 14.39 -22.70
N GLY A 323 -2.39 14.09 -23.37
CA GLY A 323 -1.04 14.21 -22.81
C GLY A 323 -0.44 12.92 -22.25
N ALA A 324 -1.02 11.76 -22.56
CA ALA A 324 -0.45 10.46 -22.18
C ALA A 324 1.00 10.32 -22.68
N ALA A 325 1.87 9.79 -21.84
CA ALA A 325 3.29 9.57 -22.13
C ALA A 325 3.53 8.43 -23.12
N GLY A 326 2.58 7.49 -23.20
CA GLY A 326 2.67 6.38 -24.10
C GLY A 326 1.45 5.49 -24.10
N VAL A 327 1.46 4.58 -25.06
CA VAL A 327 0.42 3.59 -25.30
C VAL A 327 1.08 2.21 -25.33
N ILE A 328 0.59 1.32 -24.48
CA ILE A 328 1.06 -0.06 -24.34
C ILE A 328 0.00 -0.99 -24.93
N PHE A 329 0.35 -1.68 -26.01
CA PHE A 329 -0.49 -2.70 -26.61
C PHE A 329 -0.27 -4.03 -25.89
N TRP A 330 -1.27 -4.49 -25.16
CA TRP A 330 -1.20 -5.78 -24.51
C TRP A 330 -1.98 -6.85 -25.29
N GLY A 331 -1.50 -8.08 -25.21
CA GLY A 331 -2.14 -9.25 -25.79
C GLY A 331 -1.79 -10.51 -25.03
N ASP A 332 -2.70 -11.48 -25.07
CA ASP A 332 -2.51 -12.81 -24.51
C ASP A 332 -2.15 -13.81 -25.64
N SER A 333 -1.98 -15.08 -25.26
CA SER A 333 -1.59 -16.16 -26.19
C SER A 333 -2.63 -16.42 -27.30
N THR A 334 -3.85 -15.88 -27.20
CA THR A 334 -4.85 -16.02 -28.27
C THR A 334 -4.41 -15.35 -29.57
N TYR A 335 -3.57 -14.31 -29.52
CA TYR A 335 -3.05 -13.68 -30.74
C TYR A 335 -2.16 -14.63 -31.56
N ALA A 336 -1.48 -15.57 -30.90
CA ALA A 336 -0.63 -16.59 -31.53
C ALA A 336 -1.31 -17.96 -31.68
N SER A 337 -2.61 -18.07 -31.37
CA SER A 337 -3.32 -19.35 -31.32
C SER A 337 -3.53 -20.01 -32.69
N SER A 338 -3.59 -19.24 -33.78
CA SER A 338 -3.86 -19.75 -35.12
C SER A 338 -3.14 -18.94 -36.21
N ASN A 339 -2.98 -19.55 -37.38
CA ASN A 339 -2.48 -18.84 -38.56
C ASN A 339 -3.35 -17.61 -38.89
N VAL A 340 -4.68 -17.74 -38.78
CA VAL A 340 -5.63 -16.66 -39.05
C VAL A 340 -5.47 -15.49 -38.08
N SER A 341 -5.33 -15.75 -36.78
CA SER A 341 -5.13 -14.68 -35.78
C SER A 341 -3.80 -13.96 -35.99
N CYS A 342 -2.72 -14.71 -36.22
CA CYS A 342 -1.40 -14.15 -36.52
C CYS A 342 -1.43 -13.32 -37.81
N PHE A 343 -2.04 -13.83 -38.88
CA PHE A 343 -2.14 -13.15 -40.17
C PHE A 343 -2.96 -11.87 -40.04
N SER A 344 -4.17 -11.96 -39.48
CA SER A 344 -5.08 -10.83 -39.34
C SER A 344 -4.46 -9.69 -38.52
N LEU A 345 -3.74 -10.02 -37.44
CA LEU A 345 -3.09 -9.00 -36.62
C LEU A 345 -1.83 -8.42 -37.29
N SER A 346 -1.04 -9.25 -37.96
CA SER A 346 0.12 -8.82 -38.74
C SER A 346 -0.28 -7.92 -39.92
N ASP A 347 -1.38 -8.24 -40.60
CA ASP A 347 -1.94 -7.42 -41.68
C ASP A 347 -2.50 -6.10 -41.14
N TYR A 348 -3.23 -6.14 -40.01
CA TYR A 348 -3.72 -4.93 -39.35
C TYR A 348 -2.60 -3.97 -38.94
N LEU A 349 -1.50 -4.51 -38.41
CA LEU A 349 -0.29 -3.74 -38.08
C LEU A 349 0.39 -3.14 -39.31
N ARG A 350 0.43 -3.86 -40.44
CA ARG A 350 0.96 -3.33 -41.71
C ARG A 350 0.02 -2.33 -42.38
N GLY A 351 -1.27 -2.44 -42.10
CA GLY A 351 -2.35 -1.64 -42.66
C GLY A 351 -2.86 -0.57 -41.69
N PRO A 352 -4.15 -0.59 -41.29
CA PRO A 352 -4.79 0.52 -40.61
C PRO A 352 -4.12 0.94 -39.29
N LEU A 353 -3.71 -0.01 -38.45
CA LEU A 353 -3.11 0.31 -37.15
C LEU A 353 -1.74 0.95 -37.30
N GLY A 354 -0.86 0.40 -38.14
CA GLY A 354 0.48 0.98 -38.35
C GLY A 354 0.42 2.37 -38.98
N ARG A 355 -0.46 2.58 -39.97
CA ARG A 355 -0.66 3.91 -40.57
C ARG A 355 -1.15 4.93 -39.53
N TYR A 356 -2.08 4.54 -38.67
CA TYR A 356 -2.60 5.41 -37.62
C TYR A 356 -1.55 5.72 -36.55
N LEU A 357 -0.78 4.71 -36.10
CA LEU A 357 0.30 4.89 -35.13
C LEU A 357 1.38 5.83 -35.64
N LEU A 358 1.77 5.71 -36.91
CA LEU A 358 2.74 6.63 -37.52
C LEU A 358 2.18 8.05 -37.63
N ASN A 359 0.89 8.20 -37.96
CA ASN A 359 0.23 9.50 -38.02
C ASN A 359 0.28 10.21 -36.66
N VAL A 360 -0.27 9.59 -35.61
CA VAL A 360 -0.41 10.21 -34.29
C VAL A 360 0.94 10.47 -33.61
N SER A 361 1.91 9.56 -33.75
CA SER A 361 3.26 9.74 -33.18
C SER A 361 4.01 10.89 -33.85
N THR A 362 3.96 10.97 -35.19
CA THR A 362 4.61 12.06 -35.93
C THR A 362 3.95 13.40 -35.62
N ALA A 363 2.62 13.45 -35.52
CA ALA A 363 1.91 14.67 -35.14
C ALA A 363 2.29 15.14 -33.73
N ALA A 364 2.44 14.23 -32.77
CA ALA A 364 2.89 14.55 -31.42
C ALA A 364 4.34 15.09 -31.40
N GLU A 365 5.25 14.50 -32.19
CA GLU A 365 6.62 14.98 -32.37
C GLU A 365 6.67 16.39 -32.98
N GLN A 366 5.91 16.62 -34.05
CA GLN A 366 5.83 17.92 -34.70
C GLN A 366 5.22 18.99 -33.79
N CYS A 367 4.18 18.65 -33.01
CA CYS A 367 3.58 19.56 -32.04
C CYS A 367 4.57 19.90 -30.91
N SER A 368 5.24 18.90 -30.32
CA SER A 368 6.26 19.11 -29.30
C SER A 368 7.38 20.04 -29.79
N ARG A 369 7.82 19.87 -31.04
CA ARG A 369 8.83 20.75 -31.65
C ARG A 369 8.31 22.17 -31.86
N LEU A 370 7.10 22.33 -32.37
CA LEU A 370 6.50 23.62 -32.71
C LEU A 370 6.14 24.44 -31.45
N LEU A 371 5.33 23.86 -30.57
CA LEU A 371 4.76 24.57 -29.42
C LEU A 371 5.69 24.55 -28.20
N CYS A 372 6.36 23.43 -27.97
CA CYS A 372 7.06 23.16 -26.71
C CYS A 372 8.58 23.10 -26.87
N THR A 373 9.12 23.55 -28.01
CA THR A 373 10.56 23.56 -28.33
C THR A 373 11.29 22.22 -28.11
N SER A 374 10.59 21.10 -28.27
CA SER A 374 11.07 19.74 -27.95
C SER A 374 11.45 19.53 -26.47
N ARG A 375 11.06 20.46 -25.59
CA ARG A 375 11.29 20.49 -24.13
C ARG A 375 9.98 20.29 -23.35
N GLY A 376 8.93 19.87 -24.02
CA GLY A 376 7.65 19.50 -23.43
C GLY A 376 6.81 18.67 -24.39
N ARG A 377 5.64 18.23 -23.93
CA ARG A 377 4.63 17.52 -24.73
C ARG A 377 3.37 18.34 -24.88
N CYS A 378 2.69 18.13 -26.01
CA CYS A 378 1.41 18.75 -26.26
C CYS A 378 0.27 17.97 -25.60
N LEU A 379 -0.68 18.70 -25.04
CA LEU A 379 -1.97 18.21 -24.58
C LEU A 379 -3.04 19.25 -24.88
N ARG A 380 -4.28 18.80 -25.05
CA ARG A 380 -5.44 19.66 -25.32
C ARG A 380 -5.60 20.72 -24.23
N LYS A 381 -5.93 21.95 -24.63
CA LYS A 381 -6.30 23.02 -23.69
C LYS A 381 -7.62 22.73 -22.98
N HIS A 382 -8.59 22.18 -23.72
CA HIS A 382 -9.90 21.82 -23.21
C HIS A 382 -10.07 20.31 -23.33
N ALA A 383 -10.07 19.60 -22.20
CA ALA A 383 -10.08 18.13 -22.19
C ALA A 383 -11.33 17.50 -22.83
N ASP A 384 -12.46 18.23 -22.86
CA ASP A 384 -13.74 17.77 -23.40
C ASP A 384 -13.89 17.98 -24.92
N THR A 385 -12.95 18.64 -25.61
CA THR A 385 -13.05 18.89 -27.05
C THR A 385 -12.58 17.69 -27.89
N ASP A 386 -13.16 17.52 -29.07
CA ASP A 386 -12.82 16.45 -30.01
C ASP A 386 -11.70 16.83 -30.98
N THR A 387 -10.62 17.41 -30.44
CA THR A 387 -9.44 17.82 -31.21
C THR A 387 -8.30 16.82 -30.99
N TYR A 388 -7.66 16.39 -32.08
CA TYR A 388 -6.67 15.32 -32.04
C TYR A 388 -5.34 15.74 -32.68
N LEU A 389 -4.26 15.11 -32.22
CA LEU A 389 -2.94 15.25 -32.81
C LEU A 389 -2.85 14.31 -34.02
N HIS A 390 -3.28 14.79 -35.18
CA HIS A 390 -3.20 14.07 -36.45
C HIS A 390 -2.50 14.92 -37.51
N LEU A 391 -1.81 14.25 -38.42
CA LEU A 391 -1.26 14.86 -39.64
C LEU A 391 -2.38 15.16 -40.64
N SER A 392 -2.36 16.33 -41.26
CA SER A 392 -3.28 16.63 -42.36
C SER A 392 -2.88 15.86 -43.63
N PRO A 393 -3.85 15.22 -44.32
CA PRO A 393 -3.58 14.57 -45.61
C PRO A 393 -3.25 15.56 -46.73
N HIS A 394 -3.47 16.87 -46.52
CA HIS A 394 -3.18 17.91 -47.50
C HIS A 394 -1.68 18.29 -47.52
N THR A 395 -1.01 18.16 -46.39
CA THR A 395 0.40 18.57 -46.20
C THR A 395 1.32 17.37 -46.02
N HIS A 396 0.78 16.23 -45.57
CA HIS A 396 1.53 15.01 -45.32
C HIS A 396 1.02 13.85 -46.17
N ARG A 397 1.94 13.00 -46.60
CA ARG A 397 1.66 11.74 -47.29
C ARG A 397 2.36 10.59 -46.58
N LEU A 398 1.61 9.54 -46.28
CA LEU A 398 2.14 8.29 -45.70
C LEU A 398 2.35 7.27 -46.82
N GLU A 399 3.61 6.98 -47.11
CA GLU A 399 4.01 6.05 -48.17
C GLU A 399 4.74 4.85 -47.59
N LEU A 400 4.56 3.70 -48.25
CA LEU A 400 5.29 2.49 -47.93
C LEU A 400 6.57 2.46 -48.77
N GLN A 401 7.73 2.58 -48.15
CA GLN A 401 9.03 2.42 -48.79
C GLN A 401 9.63 1.07 -48.38
N GLY A 402 9.58 0.10 -49.29
CA GLY A 402 9.92 -1.29 -48.98
C GLY A 402 8.95 -1.87 -47.94
N SER A 403 9.48 -2.30 -46.79
CA SER A 403 8.69 -2.82 -45.66
C SER A 403 8.44 -1.80 -44.55
N ARG A 404 8.73 -0.51 -44.77
CA ARG A 404 8.65 0.54 -43.74
C ARG A 404 7.71 1.67 -44.19
N LEU A 405 6.78 2.06 -43.31
CA LEU A 405 5.96 3.25 -43.49
C LEU A 405 6.77 4.51 -43.17
N VAL A 406 6.71 5.50 -44.05
CA VAL A 406 7.42 6.78 -43.93
C VAL A 406 6.45 7.93 -44.15
N VAL A 407 6.61 9.01 -43.40
CA VAL A 407 5.86 10.26 -43.57
C VAL A 407 6.69 11.23 -44.39
N HIS A 408 6.10 11.76 -45.46
CA HIS A 408 6.62 12.89 -46.23
C HIS A 408 5.75 14.12 -45.98
N GLY A 409 6.35 15.30 -45.95
CA GLY A 409 5.64 16.57 -45.71
C GLY A 409 6.12 17.32 -44.48
N GLN A 410 5.59 18.53 -44.31
CA GLN A 410 5.84 19.41 -43.15
C GLN A 410 4.56 20.14 -42.77
N LEU A 411 4.48 20.64 -41.53
CA LEU A 411 3.33 21.39 -41.03
C LEU A 411 3.04 22.64 -41.87
N GLY A 412 1.84 22.70 -42.45
CA GLY A 412 1.34 23.89 -43.13
C GLY A 412 0.92 25.00 -42.14
N VAL A 413 0.72 26.22 -42.64
CA VAL A 413 0.36 27.40 -41.84
C VAL A 413 -0.94 27.19 -41.06
N GLU A 414 -1.96 26.61 -41.68
CA GLU A 414 -3.25 26.32 -41.03
C GLU A 414 -3.15 25.24 -39.94
N GLU A 415 -2.27 24.25 -40.11
CA GLU A 415 -2.03 23.23 -39.09
C GLU A 415 -1.31 23.84 -37.88
N GLN A 416 -0.30 24.69 -38.11
CA GLN A 416 0.40 25.39 -37.04
C GLN A 416 -0.57 26.28 -36.25
N ALA A 417 -1.45 27.02 -36.93
CA ALA A 417 -2.48 27.83 -36.28
C ALA A 417 -3.43 26.99 -35.42
N ARG A 418 -3.91 25.84 -35.92
CA ARG A 418 -4.76 24.92 -35.15
C ARG A 418 -4.04 24.35 -33.92
N LEU A 419 -2.76 23.97 -34.06
CA LEU A 419 -1.97 23.50 -32.93
C LEU A 419 -1.84 24.59 -31.84
N HIS A 420 -1.54 25.83 -32.22
CA HIS A 420 -1.50 26.96 -31.28
C HIS A 420 -2.86 27.24 -30.62
N GLN A 421 -3.96 27.04 -31.36
CA GLN A 421 -5.31 27.27 -30.87
C GLN A 421 -5.71 26.21 -29.83
N ASP A 422 -5.53 24.92 -30.15
CA ASP A 422 -6.18 23.82 -29.43
C ASP A 422 -5.27 23.12 -28.39
N PHE A 423 -3.95 23.27 -28.49
CA PHE A 423 -2.97 22.57 -27.65
C PHE A 423 -2.11 23.52 -26.81
N GLN A 424 -1.68 23.03 -25.66
CA GLN A 424 -0.73 23.67 -24.74
C GLN A 424 0.39 22.70 -24.36
N CYS A 425 1.44 23.21 -23.71
CA CYS A 425 2.60 22.44 -23.32
C CYS A 425 2.57 22.01 -21.85
N GLN A 426 2.88 20.75 -21.60
CA GLN A 426 3.39 20.28 -20.32
C GLN A 426 4.90 20.11 -20.44
N CYS A 427 5.67 20.92 -19.71
CA CYS A 427 7.12 20.96 -19.84
C CYS A 427 7.81 19.77 -19.17
N TYR A 428 8.97 19.41 -19.71
CA TYR A 428 9.87 18.44 -19.08
C TYR A 428 10.69 19.11 -17.97
N SER A 429 11.11 18.31 -17.00
CA SER A 429 11.94 18.74 -15.86
C SER A 429 13.12 19.59 -16.30
N GLY A 430 13.28 20.76 -15.69
CA GLY A 430 14.28 21.77 -16.04
C GLY A 430 13.74 22.90 -16.94
N TYR A 431 12.46 22.86 -17.33
CA TYR A 431 11.84 23.88 -18.17
C TYR A 431 10.45 24.29 -17.66
N VAL A 432 10.12 25.58 -17.86
CA VAL A 432 8.86 26.19 -17.45
C VAL A 432 8.33 27.17 -18.52
N GLY A 433 7.10 27.65 -18.31
CA GLY A 433 6.42 28.61 -19.18
C GLY A 433 5.67 27.97 -20.36
N PRO A 434 4.86 28.76 -21.09
CA PRO A 434 3.88 28.26 -22.06
C PRO A 434 4.48 27.52 -23.27
N GLY A 435 5.76 27.76 -23.59
CA GLY A 435 6.49 27.10 -24.69
C GLY A 435 7.71 26.28 -24.25
N CYS A 436 7.91 26.09 -22.93
CA CYS A 436 9.05 25.38 -22.36
C CYS A 436 10.42 25.95 -22.76
N THR A 437 10.50 27.26 -22.96
CA THR A 437 11.72 27.96 -23.40
C THR A 437 12.59 28.42 -22.24
N GLN A 438 11.99 28.64 -21.06
CA GLN A 438 12.66 29.15 -19.87
C GLN A 438 13.27 27.98 -19.09
N ALA A 439 14.54 28.10 -18.72
CA ALA A 439 15.19 27.12 -17.84
C ALA A 439 14.72 27.34 -16.40
N ASP A 440 14.39 26.24 -15.73
CA ASP A 440 14.03 26.24 -14.32
C ASP A 440 15.32 26.33 -13.49
N THR A 441 15.69 27.51 -12.98
CA THR A 441 16.98 27.78 -12.34
C THR A 441 17.07 27.31 -10.88
N ALA A 442 16.25 26.34 -10.46
CA ALA A 442 16.22 25.85 -9.09
C ALA A 442 16.91 24.47 -8.96
N ASP A 443 18.23 24.48 -8.76
CA ASP A 443 18.92 23.44 -7.98
C ASP A 443 19.20 24.01 -6.58
N GLY A 444 18.95 23.19 -5.55
CA GLY A 444 18.61 23.63 -4.20
C GLY A 444 19.66 24.48 -3.46
N THR A 445 19.21 25.65 -2.98
CA THR A 445 19.62 26.23 -1.69
C THR A 445 18.48 27.09 -1.15
N VAL A 446 18.25 26.97 0.16
CA VAL A 446 17.35 27.78 0.98
C VAL A 446 17.58 29.27 0.69
N PHE A 447 16.60 29.97 0.10
CA PHE A 447 16.37 31.41 0.26
C PHE A 447 14.92 31.75 -0.14
N ALA A 448 13.97 31.51 0.78
CA ALA A 448 12.64 32.11 0.71
C ALA A 448 12.70 33.56 1.22
N HIS A 449 13.46 34.43 0.55
CA HIS A 449 13.38 35.88 0.73
C HIS A 449 13.75 36.56 -0.59
N SER A 450 12.73 36.85 -1.41
CA SER A 450 12.61 38.05 -2.27
C SER A 450 11.69 37.81 -3.48
N ALA A 451 10.39 37.68 -3.23
CA ALA A 451 9.39 37.89 -4.28
C ALA A 451 8.09 38.45 -3.68
N GLN A 452 8.20 39.53 -2.89
CA GLN A 452 7.07 40.38 -2.51
C GLN A 452 7.37 41.83 -2.87
N LEU A 453 7.55 42.14 -4.15
CA LEU A 453 7.66 43.52 -4.64
C LEU A 453 7.28 43.60 -6.13
N PRO A 454 6.05 43.18 -6.50
CA PRO A 454 5.16 44.17 -7.15
C PRO A 454 3.69 44.14 -6.68
N GLY A 455 3.29 43.13 -5.89
CA GLY A 455 1.91 43.00 -5.38
C GLY A 455 1.54 44.01 -4.28
N LEU A 456 2.51 44.46 -3.49
CA LEU A 456 2.26 45.39 -2.39
C LEU A 456 2.00 46.83 -2.87
N LEU A 457 2.59 47.27 -3.98
CA LEU A 457 2.37 48.63 -4.51
C LEU A 457 0.98 48.77 -5.16
N GLY A 458 0.48 47.70 -5.80
CA GLY A 458 -0.90 47.66 -6.34
C GLY A 458 -1.96 47.57 -5.25
N ALA A 459 -1.72 46.81 -4.18
CA ALA A 459 -2.63 46.70 -3.05
C ALA A 459 -2.70 47.99 -2.20
N LEU A 460 -1.56 48.68 -1.99
CA LEU A 460 -1.54 49.97 -1.29
C LEU A 460 -2.22 51.10 -2.09
N ALA A 461 -2.08 51.12 -3.42
CA ALA A 461 -2.79 52.08 -4.26
C ALA A 461 -4.31 51.86 -4.23
N LEU A 462 -4.76 50.60 -4.16
CA LEU A 462 -6.19 50.25 -4.07
C LEU A 462 -6.78 50.56 -2.68
N VAL A 463 -6.01 50.37 -1.61
CA VAL A 463 -6.43 50.72 -0.24
C VAL A 463 -6.50 52.24 -0.04
N LEU A 464 -5.57 53.01 -0.63
CA LEU A 464 -5.60 54.48 -0.57
C LEU A 464 -6.75 55.08 -1.39
N LEU A 465 -7.10 54.49 -2.55
CA LEU A 465 -8.29 54.88 -3.33
C LEU A 465 -9.62 54.52 -2.64
N LEU A 466 -9.65 53.41 -1.89
CA LEU A 466 -10.84 53.01 -1.12
C LEU A 466 -11.03 53.86 0.15
N GLN A 467 -9.95 54.40 0.74
CA GLN A 467 -10.02 55.29 1.90
C GLN A 467 -10.60 56.67 1.56
N GLU A 468 -10.33 57.22 0.37
CA GLU A 468 -10.92 58.50 -0.07
C GLU A 468 -12.41 58.39 -0.43
N VAL A 469 -12.84 57.25 -0.98
CA VAL A 469 -14.26 57.02 -1.32
C VAL A 469 -15.10 56.74 -0.06
N PHE A 470 -14.52 56.10 0.96
CA PHE A 470 -15.22 55.86 2.23
C PHE A 470 -15.34 57.11 3.11
N LEU A 471 -14.40 58.07 3.03
CA LEU A 471 -14.50 59.32 3.79
C LEU A 471 -15.53 60.32 3.23
N THR A 472 -15.92 60.20 1.95
CA THR A 472 -16.90 61.11 1.33
C THR A 472 -18.36 60.66 1.44
N SER A 473 -18.64 59.39 1.80
CA SER A 473 -20.01 58.86 1.86
C SER A 473 -20.62 58.76 3.27
N MET A 474 -19.82 58.92 4.33
CA MET A 474 -20.34 59.01 5.71
C MET A 474 -20.66 60.44 6.14
N LYS A 475 -21.66 61.05 5.49
CA LYS A 475 -22.50 62.11 6.08
C LYS A 475 -23.85 62.11 5.37
N MET A 476 -24.76 61.23 5.81
CA MET A 476 -26.16 61.55 6.12
C MET A 476 -26.99 60.27 6.31
N ASN A 477 -27.38 60.07 7.57
CA ASN A 477 -28.64 59.50 8.05
C ASN A 477 -29.07 58.09 7.59
N PHE A 478 -28.71 57.16 8.47
CA PHE A 478 -29.56 56.09 8.99
C PHE A 478 -31.01 56.54 9.25
N PHE A 479 -31.96 55.60 9.11
CA PHE A 479 -33.42 55.67 9.35
C PHE A 479 -34.31 56.28 8.25
N ARG A 480 -34.54 55.53 7.16
CA ARG A 480 -35.84 55.34 6.47
C ARG A 480 -35.63 54.48 5.21
N ASN A 481 -35.94 53.18 5.27
CA ASN A 481 -36.39 52.32 4.14
C ASN A 481 -36.23 50.81 4.40
N ARG A 482 -36.62 50.32 5.60
CA ARG A 482 -36.76 48.87 5.83
C ARG A 482 -38.01 48.26 5.17
N LEU A 483 -39.04 49.07 4.87
CA LEU A 483 -40.29 48.59 4.26
C LEU A 483 -40.21 48.35 2.75
N VAL A 484 -39.37 49.10 2.02
CA VAL A 484 -39.26 48.98 0.54
C VAL A 484 -38.47 47.74 0.14
N VAL A 485 -37.42 47.40 0.90
CA VAL A 485 -36.60 46.21 0.65
C VAL A 485 -37.36 44.93 1.04
N LEU A 486 -38.11 44.95 2.14
CA LEU A 486 -38.99 43.83 2.51
C LEU A 486 -40.12 43.62 1.48
N GLY A 487 -40.71 44.69 0.95
CA GLY A 487 -41.76 44.60 -0.09
C GLY A 487 -41.26 44.00 -1.40
N LEU A 488 -40.05 44.34 -1.84
CA LEU A 488 -39.45 43.81 -3.06
C LEU A 488 -39.04 42.34 -2.94
N VAL A 489 -38.57 41.92 -1.75
CA VAL A 489 -38.24 40.52 -1.48
C VAL A 489 -39.52 39.69 -1.42
N LEU A 490 -40.58 40.14 -0.72
CA LEU A 490 -41.86 39.41 -0.63
C LEU A 490 -42.53 39.23 -2.00
N LEU A 491 -42.44 40.23 -2.88
CA LEU A 491 -43.01 40.17 -4.24
C LEU A 491 -42.28 39.11 -5.09
N ALA A 492 -40.97 38.99 -4.94
CA ALA A 492 -40.16 37.98 -5.64
C ALA A 492 -40.43 36.56 -5.12
N THR A 493 -40.66 36.38 -3.82
CA THR A 493 -41.00 35.08 -3.24
C THR A 493 -42.41 34.62 -3.61
N VAL A 494 -43.40 35.52 -3.68
CA VAL A 494 -44.77 35.20 -4.11
C VAL A 494 -44.83 34.83 -5.59
N LEU A 495 -44.03 35.49 -6.45
CA LEU A 495 -43.90 35.14 -7.86
C LEU A 495 -43.25 33.76 -8.09
N LEU A 496 -42.29 33.37 -7.25
CA LEU A 496 -41.69 32.02 -7.30
C LEU A 496 -42.65 30.94 -6.78
N TYR A 497 -43.49 31.26 -5.79
CA TYR A 497 -44.43 30.32 -5.18
C TYR A 497 -45.67 30.04 -6.05
N LEU A 498 -46.09 31.03 -6.86
CA LEU A 498 -47.21 30.88 -7.81
C LEU A 498 -46.84 30.09 -9.07
N LEU A 499 -45.55 29.87 -9.35
CA LEU A 499 -45.07 29.18 -10.56
C LEU A 499 -44.83 27.67 -10.39
N LEU A 500 -45.08 27.10 -9.20
CA LEU A 500 -44.95 25.66 -8.98
C LEU A 500 -46.12 25.13 -8.15
N PRO A 501 -47.13 24.54 -8.80
CA PRO A 501 -47.46 23.18 -8.40
C PRO A 501 -47.89 22.29 -9.57
N SER A 502 -47.26 21.11 -9.69
CA SER A 502 -47.93 19.81 -9.95
C SER A 502 -46.90 18.67 -10.05
N ILE A 503 -46.50 18.14 -8.89
CA ILE A 503 -46.24 16.70 -8.74
C ILE A 503 -47.22 16.22 -7.67
N ARG A 504 -48.25 15.49 -8.09
CA ARG A 504 -49.11 14.53 -7.37
C ARG A 504 -49.97 13.93 -8.48
N GLN A 505 -50.19 12.64 -8.67
CA GLN A 505 -50.22 11.45 -7.81
C GLN A 505 -50.15 10.25 -8.77
N GLY A 506 -49.70 9.09 -8.30
CA GLY A 506 -49.84 7.83 -9.04
C GLY A 506 -49.29 6.65 -8.25
N SER A 507 -50.19 6.00 -7.51
CA SER A 507 -49.99 4.83 -6.67
C SER A 507 -50.25 3.51 -7.40
N MET A 508 -49.76 2.41 -6.80
CA MET A 508 -50.24 1.02 -6.83
C MET A 508 -49.81 0.05 -7.96
N GLU A 509 -49.05 -0.95 -7.47
CA GLU A 509 -49.23 -2.42 -7.61
C GLU A 509 -48.78 -3.21 -8.85
N PRO A 510 -48.42 -4.51 -8.63
CA PRO A 510 -47.64 -5.32 -9.56
C PRO A 510 -48.55 -6.13 -10.51
N SER A 511 -48.21 -6.16 -11.79
CA SER A 511 -48.81 -7.08 -12.75
C SER A 511 -47.75 -7.91 -13.45
N LEU A 512 -47.80 -9.22 -13.17
CA LEU A 512 -47.40 -10.27 -14.08
C LEU A 512 -48.31 -10.18 -15.31
N ASP A 513 -47.73 -10.04 -16.50
CA ASP A 513 -48.32 -10.59 -17.70
C ASP A 513 -47.26 -11.07 -18.68
N ILE A 514 -47.31 -12.38 -18.92
CA ILE A 514 -46.56 -13.11 -19.93
C ILE A 514 -47.27 -12.88 -21.25
N GLN A 515 -46.62 -12.22 -22.20
CA GLN A 515 -46.94 -12.39 -23.62
C GLN A 515 -45.71 -12.77 -24.44
N ARG A 516 -45.71 -14.05 -24.81
CA ARG A 516 -44.95 -14.62 -25.91
C ARG A 516 -45.32 -13.93 -27.22
N MET A 517 -44.35 -13.37 -27.93
CA MET A 517 -44.30 -13.24 -29.38
C MET A 517 -42.82 -13.44 -29.74
N GLY A 518 -42.41 -14.50 -30.40
CA GLY A 518 -42.86 -14.94 -31.71
C GLY A 518 -41.58 -15.09 -32.53
N LEU A 519 -40.93 -16.25 -32.39
CA LEU A 519 -39.77 -16.63 -33.19
C LEU A 519 -40.19 -16.71 -34.66
N GLY A 520 -39.79 -15.74 -35.47
CA GLY A 520 -39.70 -15.88 -36.92
C GLY A 520 -38.32 -16.45 -37.29
N PRO A 521 -38.22 -17.47 -38.15
CA PRO A 521 -36.95 -18.13 -38.45
C PRO A 521 -36.14 -17.32 -39.46
N SER A 522 -34.85 -17.15 -39.21
CA SER A 522 -33.88 -16.63 -40.19
C SER A 522 -32.81 -17.71 -40.49
N PRO A 523 -32.26 -17.72 -41.71
CA PRO A 523 -31.94 -18.94 -42.46
C PRO A 523 -30.60 -19.57 -42.08
N PRO A 524 -30.40 -20.89 -42.33
CA PRO A 524 -29.16 -21.56 -42.00
C PRO A 524 -28.00 -21.13 -42.92
N PRO A 525 -26.75 -21.18 -42.44
CA PRO A 525 -25.55 -20.89 -43.22
C PRO A 525 -25.24 -22.03 -44.21
N PRO A 526 -24.51 -21.77 -45.32
CA PRO A 526 -24.21 -22.78 -46.32
C PRO A 526 -23.13 -23.76 -45.84
N PRO A 527 -23.13 -25.02 -46.32
CA PRO A 527 -22.55 -26.13 -45.60
C PRO A 527 -21.14 -26.50 -46.08
N ALA A 528 -20.20 -26.67 -45.16
CA ALA A 528 -19.21 -27.75 -45.33
C ALA A 528 -19.98 -29.04 -45.05
N ALA A 529 -20.40 -29.75 -46.11
CA ALA A 529 -21.22 -30.97 -46.09
C ALA A 529 -21.95 -31.18 -44.75
N SER A 530 -23.09 -30.50 -44.58
CA SER A 530 -23.88 -30.54 -43.35
C SER A 530 -24.51 -31.91 -43.23
N VAL A 531 -23.75 -32.88 -42.75
CA VAL A 531 -24.32 -34.10 -42.24
C VAL A 531 -25.10 -33.68 -40.99
N ASN A 532 -26.43 -33.79 -41.02
CA ASN A 532 -27.27 -33.39 -39.89
C ASN A 532 -27.04 -34.34 -38.72
N ILE A 533 -26.11 -33.97 -37.84
CA ILE A 533 -25.81 -34.75 -36.65
C ILE A 533 -26.83 -34.41 -35.57
N THR A 534 -27.65 -35.39 -35.25
CA THR A 534 -28.67 -35.25 -34.21
C THR A 534 -28.06 -35.56 -32.85
N VAL A 535 -28.05 -34.59 -31.94
CA VAL A 535 -27.69 -34.80 -30.54
C VAL A 535 -28.89 -35.41 -29.81
N ARG A 536 -28.73 -36.61 -29.28
CA ARG A 536 -29.72 -37.32 -28.48
C ARG A 536 -29.52 -36.97 -27.00
N THR A 537 -30.60 -37.02 -26.23
CA THR A 537 -30.56 -36.87 -24.78
C THR A 537 -31.02 -38.16 -24.12
N GLY A 538 -30.36 -38.56 -23.04
CA GLY A 538 -30.76 -39.71 -22.24
C GLY A 538 -30.65 -39.44 -20.75
N GLN A 539 -31.31 -40.29 -19.96
CA GLN A 539 -31.18 -40.28 -18.51
C GLN A 539 -30.94 -41.71 -18.05
N ILE A 540 -29.90 -41.90 -17.24
CA ILE A 540 -29.54 -43.18 -16.66
C ILE A 540 -30.27 -43.29 -15.32
N PRO A 541 -31.09 -44.34 -15.09
CA PRO A 541 -31.77 -44.58 -13.82
C PRO A 541 -30.75 -45.13 -12.80
N SER A 542 -29.89 -44.25 -12.29
CA SER A 542 -28.91 -44.50 -11.23
C SER A 542 -29.28 -43.73 -9.96
N ASP A 543 -28.52 -43.94 -8.87
CA ASP A 543 -28.60 -43.10 -7.66
C ASP A 543 -27.30 -42.28 -7.50
N PRO A 544 -27.31 -40.96 -7.77
CA PRO A 544 -28.42 -40.19 -8.35
C PRO A 544 -28.61 -40.47 -9.85
N PRO A 545 -29.78 -40.15 -10.43
CA PRO A 545 -30.01 -40.32 -11.86
C PRO A 545 -29.17 -39.32 -12.67
N LEU A 546 -28.57 -39.77 -13.77
CA LEU A 546 -27.60 -38.98 -14.53
C LEU A 546 -28.14 -38.64 -15.91
N PHE A 547 -28.20 -37.34 -16.21
CA PHE A 547 -28.56 -36.85 -17.54
C PHE A 547 -27.33 -36.74 -18.44
N PHE A 548 -27.48 -37.07 -19.72
CA PHE A 548 -26.41 -36.92 -20.70
C PHE A 548 -26.94 -36.55 -22.09
N ARG A 549 -26.02 -36.06 -22.92
CA ARG A 549 -26.18 -35.77 -24.33
C ARG A 549 -25.22 -36.62 -25.14
N GLU A 550 -25.65 -37.13 -26.27
CA GLU A 550 -24.86 -38.02 -27.12
C GLU A 550 -24.99 -37.64 -28.60
N ALA A 551 -23.88 -37.60 -29.31
CA ALA A 551 -23.83 -37.51 -30.75
C ALA A 551 -23.11 -38.74 -31.33
N LEU A 552 -23.77 -39.40 -32.29
CA LEU A 552 -23.26 -40.61 -32.96
C LEU A 552 -22.69 -40.26 -34.33
N PRO A 553 -21.58 -40.89 -34.74
CA PRO A 553 -20.95 -40.57 -36.02
C PRO A 553 -21.77 -41.08 -37.20
N VAL A 554 -21.67 -40.35 -38.30
CA VAL A 554 -22.44 -40.56 -39.53
C VAL A 554 -21.53 -40.44 -40.75
N ASP A 555 -21.79 -41.23 -41.80
CA ASP A 555 -21.06 -41.14 -43.06
C ASP A 555 -21.45 -39.87 -43.85
N SER A 556 -20.75 -39.61 -44.96
CA SER A 556 -21.03 -38.48 -45.85
C SER A 556 -22.44 -38.51 -46.48
N ALA A 557 -23.19 -39.61 -46.32
CA ALA A 557 -24.58 -39.77 -46.76
C ALA A 557 -25.59 -39.69 -45.58
N GLY A 558 -25.14 -39.40 -44.35
CA GLY A 558 -25.99 -39.27 -43.17
C GLY A 558 -26.41 -40.60 -42.51
N ARG A 559 -25.83 -41.73 -42.92
CA ARG A 559 -26.10 -43.03 -42.30
C ARG A 559 -25.20 -43.23 -41.09
N GLN A 560 -25.75 -43.75 -40.01
CA GLN A 560 -25.01 -43.99 -38.77
C GLN A 560 -23.87 -45.00 -39.00
N THR A 561 -22.65 -44.62 -38.60
CA THR A 561 -21.44 -45.44 -38.70
C THR A 561 -20.97 -45.92 -37.34
N LEU A 562 -20.16 -46.98 -37.31
CA LEU A 562 -19.48 -47.40 -36.09
C LEU A 562 -18.44 -46.34 -35.66
N PRO A 563 -18.35 -46.00 -34.36
CA PRO A 563 -17.44 -44.97 -33.89
C PRO A 563 -15.98 -45.43 -33.92
N ARG A 564 -15.09 -44.55 -34.38
CA ARG A 564 -13.64 -44.76 -34.35
C ARG A 564 -13.11 -44.76 -32.92
N LEU A 565 -13.59 -43.82 -32.13
CA LEU A 565 -13.33 -43.70 -30.69
C LEU A 565 -14.57 -43.13 -29.99
N GLN A 566 -14.65 -43.39 -28.69
CA GLN A 566 -15.68 -42.83 -27.81
C GLN A 566 -15.02 -41.73 -26.96
N VAL A 567 -15.63 -40.56 -26.92
CA VAL A 567 -15.14 -39.39 -26.18
C VAL A 567 -16.18 -39.00 -25.15
N VAL A 568 -15.78 -39.00 -23.88
CA VAL A 568 -16.64 -38.61 -22.75
C VAL A 568 -16.21 -37.24 -22.27
N LEU A 569 -17.15 -36.29 -22.31
CA LEU A 569 -16.98 -34.89 -22.00
C LEU A 569 -17.61 -34.58 -20.66
N LEU A 570 -16.78 -34.31 -19.65
CA LEU A 570 -17.24 -33.72 -18.40
C LEU A 570 -17.23 -32.19 -18.52
N HIS A 571 -17.83 -31.48 -17.57
CA HIS A 571 -17.89 -30.02 -17.59
C HIS A 571 -17.37 -29.39 -16.29
N GLY A 572 -16.95 -28.13 -16.37
CA GLY A 572 -16.58 -27.32 -15.21
C GLY A 572 -17.79 -26.80 -14.44
N GLN A 573 -17.56 -26.15 -13.30
CA GLN A 573 -18.62 -25.71 -12.37
C GLN A 573 -19.61 -24.70 -12.98
N ALA A 574 -19.18 -23.87 -13.93
CA ALA A 574 -20.04 -22.87 -14.56
C ALA A 574 -20.85 -23.43 -15.76
N PHE A 575 -20.69 -24.71 -16.09
CA PHE A 575 -21.17 -25.30 -17.35
C PHE A 575 -22.02 -26.55 -17.12
N THR A 576 -22.58 -27.08 -18.22
CA THR A 576 -23.36 -28.32 -18.23
C THR A 576 -23.09 -29.09 -19.54
N SER A 577 -23.61 -30.30 -19.70
CA SER A 577 -23.60 -31.04 -20.97
C SER A 577 -24.15 -30.24 -22.15
N LYS A 578 -25.11 -29.33 -21.90
CA LYS A 578 -25.68 -28.43 -22.92
C LYS A 578 -24.65 -27.45 -23.48
N THR A 579 -23.67 -27.04 -22.68
CA THR A 579 -22.61 -26.14 -23.14
C THR A 579 -21.81 -26.77 -24.28
N TRP A 580 -21.53 -28.08 -24.21
CA TRP A 580 -20.83 -28.80 -25.28
C TRP A 580 -21.64 -28.92 -26.57
N GLU A 581 -22.98 -28.93 -26.46
CA GLU A 581 -23.89 -28.87 -27.61
C GLU A 581 -23.94 -27.45 -28.21
N GLU A 582 -24.05 -26.41 -27.39
CA GLU A 582 -24.07 -25.01 -27.82
C GLU A 582 -22.78 -24.60 -28.52
N LEU A 583 -21.64 -25.13 -28.06
CA LEU A 583 -20.32 -24.96 -28.70
C LEU A 583 -20.14 -25.84 -29.94
N SER A 584 -21.16 -26.59 -30.34
CA SER A 584 -21.12 -27.55 -31.46
C SER A 584 -20.06 -28.66 -31.32
N THR A 585 -19.46 -28.84 -30.14
CA THR A 585 -18.36 -29.79 -29.91
C THR A 585 -18.82 -31.23 -30.12
N LEU A 586 -20.03 -31.58 -29.65
CA LEU A 586 -20.62 -32.90 -29.87
C LEU A 586 -20.78 -33.22 -31.36
N SER A 587 -21.30 -32.25 -32.11
CA SER A 587 -21.52 -32.39 -33.56
C SER A 587 -20.21 -32.47 -34.32
N VAL A 588 -19.21 -31.65 -33.97
CA VAL A 588 -17.89 -31.69 -34.64
C VAL A 588 -17.21 -33.04 -34.42
N LEU A 589 -17.23 -33.58 -33.20
CA LEU A 589 -16.62 -34.88 -32.92
C LEU A 589 -17.32 -36.02 -33.69
N ALA A 590 -18.65 -36.02 -33.72
CA ALA A 590 -19.42 -36.99 -34.48
C ALA A 590 -19.22 -36.88 -35.99
N ALA A 591 -19.07 -35.67 -36.54
CA ALA A 591 -18.75 -35.47 -37.96
C ALA A 591 -17.37 -36.03 -38.33
N ASN A 592 -16.47 -36.14 -37.36
CA ASN A 592 -15.14 -36.69 -37.52
C ASN A 592 -15.04 -38.18 -37.15
N GLY A 593 -16.18 -38.86 -37.02
CA GLY A 593 -16.22 -40.31 -36.81
C GLY A 593 -16.12 -40.74 -35.34
N TYR A 594 -16.28 -39.84 -34.37
CA TYR A 594 -16.23 -40.14 -32.94
C TYR A 594 -17.63 -40.20 -32.32
N GLN A 595 -17.87 -41.11 -31.37
CA GLN A 595 -19.05 -41.01 -30.51
C GLN A 595 -18.75 -40.04 -29.39
N ALA A 596 -19.50 -38.94 -29.29
CA ALA A 596 -19.29 -37.90 -28.28
C ALA A 596 -20.42 -37.92 -27.26
N ILE A 597 -20.08 -38.09 -25.98
CA ILE A 597 -21.03 -38.19 -24.88
C ILE A 597 -20.70 -37.12 -23.84
N ALA A 598 -21.61 -36.21 -23.56
CA ALA A 598 -21.47 -35.19 -22.52
C ALA A 598 -22.42 -35.47 -21.35
N MET A 599 -21.86 -35.57 -20.14
CA MET A 599 -22.60 -35.87 -18.91
C MET A 599 -22.89 -34.59 -18.12
N ASP A 600 -24.09 -34.47 -17.55
CA ASP A 600 -24.35 -33.51 -16.47
C ASP A 600 -23.90 -34.11 -15.14
N LEU A 601 -22.96 -33.47 -14.45
CA LEU A 601 -22.49 -33.89 -13.13
C LEU A 601 -23.60 -33.69 -12.06
N PRO A 602 -23.62 -34.48 -10.96
CA PRO A 602 -24.65 -34.34 -9.92
C PRO A 602 -24.76 -32.91 -9.38
N GLY A 603 -25.97 -32.36 -9.39
CA GLY A 603 -26.25 -30.97 -8.99
C GLY A 603 -26.16 -29.94 -10.11
N PHE A 604 -25.85 -30.37 -11.33
CA PHE A 604 -25.70 -29.51 -12.50
C PHE A 604 -26.64 -29.94 -13.63
N GLY A 605 -27.06 -28.97 -14.44
CA GLY A 605 -27.94 -29.20 -15.59
C GLY A 605 -29.23 -29.91 -15.18
N LYS A 606 -29.44 -31.11 -15.71
CA LYS A 606 -30.61 -31.96 -15.43
C LYS A 606 -30.32 -33.13 -14.50
N SER A 607 -29.08 -33.28 -14.00
CA SER A 607 -28.73 -34.27 -12.99
C SER A 607 -28.97 -33.67 -11.58
N PRO A 608 -29.89 -34.22 -10.77
CA PRO A 608 -30.15 -33.68 -9.43
C PRO A 608 -28.91 -33.77 -8.53
N ALA A 609 -28.86 -32.88 -7.54
CA ALA A 609 -27.84 -32.93 -6.49
C ALA A 609 -27.99 -34.22 -5.67
N SER A 610 -26.88 -34.75 -5.17
CA SER A 610 -26.90 -35.98 -4.38
C SER A 610 -25.94 -35.94 -3.20
N GLU A 611 -26.48 -36.30 -2.04
CA GLU A 611 -25.74 -36.44 -0.80
C GLU A 611 -24.87 -37.71 -0.75
N THR A 612 -25.04 -38.65 -1.69
CA THR A 612 -24.30 -39.91 -1.75
C THR A 612 -22.95 -39.77 -2.47
N VAL A 613 -22.74 -38.69 -3.23
CA VAL A 613 -21.54 -38.43 -4.04
C VAL A 613 -20.59 -37.45 -3.32
N LYS A 614 -20.10 -37.85 -2.14
CA LYS A 614 -19.22 -37.01 -1.29
C LYS A 614 -17.75 -37.43 -1.28
N THR A 615 -17.46 -38.70 -1.48
CA THR A 615 -16.11 -39.26 -1.36
C THR A 615 -15.52 -39.56 -2.73
N ASP A 616 -14.19 -39.67 -2.80
CA ASP A 616 -13.52 -40.03 -4.05
C ASP A 616 -13.97 -41.40 -4.56
N GLN A 617 -14.15 -42.38 -3.67
CA GLN A 617 -14.67 -43.68 -4.06
C GLN A 617 -16.08 -43.57 -4.67
N SER A 618 -17.00 -42.78 -4.08
CA SER A 618 -18.35 -42.67 -4.63
C SER A 618 -18.40 -41.90 -5.94
N ARG A 619 -17.46 -40.97 -6.20
CA ARG A 619 -17.28 -40.31 -7.51
C ARG A 619 -16.71 -41.25 -8.57
N VAL A 620 -15.77 -42.11 -8.19
CA VAL A 620 -15.22 -43.15 -9.08
C VAL A 620 -16.32 -44.14 -9.49
N ASP A 621 -17.09 -44.64 -8.52
CA ASP A 621 -18.20 -45.54 -8.80
C ASP A 621 -19.28 -44.90 -9.66
N LEU A 622 -19.53 -43.60 -9.48
CA LEU A 622 -20.47 -42.85 -10.33
C LEU A 622 -20.03 -42.84 -11.79
N LEU A 623 -18.77 -42.47 -12.08
CA LEU A 623 -18.24 -42.45 -13.44
C LEU A 623 -18.20 -43.86 -14.03
N ARG A 624 -17.80 -44.87 -13.25
CA ARG A 624 -17.79 -46.26 -13.70
C ARG A 624 -19.18 -46.74 -14.13
N ARG A 625 -20.20 -46.52 -13.28
CA ARG A 625 -21.59 -46.86 -13.60
C ARG A 625 -22.10 -46.11 -14.84
N PHE A 626 -21.71 -44.85 -15.00
CA PHE A 626 -22.07 -44.05 -16.17
C PHE A 626 -21.51 -44.66 -17.46
N LEU A 627 -20.23 -45.05 -17.46
CA LEU A 627 -19.59 -45.70 -18.61
C LEU A 627 -20.19 -47.09 -18.91
N GLU A 628 -20.39 -47.91 -17.87
CA GLU A 628 -20.97 -49.25 -17.99
C GLU A 628 -22.40 -49.21 -18.55
N ALA A 629 -23.24 -48.29 -18.05
CA ALA A 629 -24.63 -48.17 -18.48
C ALA A 629 -24.79 -47.72 -19.94
N LEU A 630 -23.83 -46.96 -20.48
CA LEU A 630 -23.81 -46.54 -21.88
C LEU A 630 -23.00 -47.49 -22.78
N GLY A 631 -22.47 -48.59 -22.23
CA GLY A 631 -21.63 -49.53 -22.98
C GLY A 631 -20.33 -48.89 -23.51
N VAL A 632 -19.85 -47.83 -22.85
CA VAL A 632 -18.66 -47.07 -23.25
C VAL A 632 -17.42 -47.80 -22.77
N ARG A 633 -16.51 -48.17 -23.68
CA ARG A 633 -15.31 -48.96 -23.39
C ARG A 633 -14.06 -48.23 -23.86
N ALA A 634 -13.08 -48.06 -22.98
CA ALA A 634 -11.83 -47.36 -23.25
C ALA A 634 -12.03 -45.96 -23.88
N PRO A 635 -12.83 -45.07 -23.27
CA PRO A 635 -13.05 -43.75 -23.83
C PRO A 635 -11.82 -42.85 -23.71
N VAL A 636 -11.82 -41.79 -24.51
CA VAL A 636 -11.05 -40.58 -24.22
C VAL A 636 -11.85 -39.76 -23.22
N LEU A 637 -11.33 -39.55 -22.01
CA LEU A 637 -12.02 -38.79 -20.96
C LEU A 637 -11.49 -37.36 -20.91
N LEU A 638 -12.36 -36.38 -21.17
CA LEU A 638 -12.03 -34.96 -21.14
C LEU A 638 -12.59 -34.32 -19.87
N SER A 639 -11.69 -33.67 -19.11
CA SER A 639 -11.98 -33.20 -17.77
C SER A 639 -11.53 -31.75 -17.56
N PRO A 640 -12.42 -30.76 -17.75
CA PRO A 640 -12.11 -29.37 -17.43
C PRO A 640 -12.43 -29.00 -15.99
N SER A 641 -11.58 -28.18 -15.35
CA SER A 641 -11.89 -27.50 -14.09
C SER A 641 -12.45 -28.46 -13.01
N MET A 642 -13.61 -28.15 -12.41
CA MET A 642 -14.24 -28.90 -11.31
C MET A 642 -14.41 -30.41 -11.56
N SER A 643 -14.58 -30.83 -12.81
CA SER A 643 -14.70 -32.26 -13.15
C SER A 643 -13.46 -33.08 -12.77
N GLY A 644 -12.32 -32.42 -12.50
CA GLY A 644 -11.11 -33.06 -11.96
C GLY A 644 -11.34 -33.84 -10.66
N HIS A 645 -12.26 -33.39 -9.78
CA HIS A 645 -12.65 -34.13 -8.57
C HIS A 645 -13.30 -35.50 -8.87
N TYR A 646 -13.79 -35.70 -10.08
CA TYR A 646 -14.38 -36.96 -10.53
C TYR A 646 -13.37 -37.75 -11.36
N ALA A 647 -12.72 -37.09 -12.31
CA ALA A 647 -11.87 -37.74 -13.31
C ALA A 647 -10.50 -38.17 -12.78
N LEU A 648 -9.87 -37.42 -11.85
CA LEU A 648 -8.53 -37.75 -11.35
C LEU A 648 -8.53 -38.97 -10.41
N PRO A 649 -9.46 -39.10 -9.43
CA PRO A 649 -9.58 -40.34 -8.67
C PRO A 649 -9.92 -41.55 -9.55
N PHE A 650 -10.70 -41.33 -10.62
CA PHE A 650 -11.04 -42.38 -11.59
C PHE A 650 -9.81 -42.80 -12.41
N LEU A 651 -9.02 -41.83 -12.89
CA LEU A 651 -7.77 -42.06 -13.60
C LEU A 651 -6.74 -42.82 -12.74
N GLN A 652 -6.66 -42.51 -11.45
CA GLN A 652 -5.74 -43.19 -10.53
C GLN A 652 -6.12 -44.68 -10.34
N ARG A 653 -7.41 -44.99 -10.19
CA ARG A 653 -7.89 -46.34 -9.85
C ARG A 653 -8.22 -47.22 -11.06
N HIS A 654 -8.55 -46.61 -12.20
CA HIS A 654 -9.04 -47.27 -13.40
C HIS A 654 -8.42 -46.67 -14.68
N SER A 655 -7.12 -46.33 -14.64
CA SER A 655 -6.39 -45.83 -15.81
C SER A 655 -6.40 -46.81 -16.98
N ASP A 656 -6.42 -48.11 -16.70
CA ASP A 656 -6.53 -49.21 -17.66
C ASP A 656 -7.86 -49.20 -18.45
N GLN A 657 -8.90 -48.56 -17.89
CA GLN A 657 -10.20 -48.42 -18.54
C GLN A 657 -10.30 -47.19 -19.44
N LEU A 658 -9.25 -46.37 -19.56
CA LEU A 658 -9.21 -45.18 -20.40
C LEU A 658 -8.22 -45.35 -21.55
N ARG A 659 -8.62 -44.91 -22.75
CA ARG A 659 -7.70 -44.88 -23.90
C ARG A 659 -6.80 -43.66 -23.88
N ALA A 660 -7.34 -42.51 -23.47
CA ALA A 660 -6.59 -41.28 -23.30
C ALA A 660 -7.30 -40.38 -22.28
N PHE A 661 -6.55 -39.47 -21.69
CA PHE A 661 -7.08 -38.49 -20.75
C PHE A 661 -6.70 -37.08 -21.22
N VAL A 662 -7.70 -36.20 -21.30
CA VAL A 662 -7.52 -34.81 -21.75
C VAL A 662 -7.81 -33.87 -20.57
N PRO A 663 -6.78 -33.47 -19.80
CA PRO A 663 -6.95 -32.51 -18.73
C PRO A 663 -7.04 -31.08 -19.27
N ILE A 664 -8.06 -30.33 -18.86
CA ILE A 664 -8.17 -28.89 -19.16
C ILE A 664 -8.25 -28.12 -17.84
N ALA A 665 -7.08 -27.83 -17.27
CA ALA A 665 -6.96 -27.26 -15.91
C ALA A 665 -7.87 -27.98 -14.87
N PRO A 666 -7.81 -29.32 -14.76
CA PRO A 666 -8.63 -30.04 -13.80
C PRO A 666 -8.23 -29.66 -12.37
N VAL A 667 -9.22 -29.45 -11.50
CA VAL A 667 -8.98 -29.27 -10.06
C VAL A 667 -8.65 -30.62 -9.40
N ALA A 668 -8.19 -30.60 -8.15
CA ALA A 668 -7.71 -31.77 -7.40
C ALA A 668 -6.45 -32.45 -7.97
N THR A 669 -5.70 -31.79 -8.84
CA THR A 669 -4.37 -32.29 -9.25
C THR A 669 -3.38 -32.35 -8.08
N ARG A 670 -3.53 -31.49 -7.08
CA ARG A 670 -2.68 -31.46 -5.87
C ARG A 670 -3.00 -32.60 -4.87
N THR A 671 -4.08 -33.36 -5.06
CA THR A 671 -4.42 -34.48 -4.17
C THR A 671 -3.71 -35.78 -4.54
N LEU A 672 -3.02 -35.82 -5.68
CA LEU A 672 -2.21 -36.94 -6.13
C LEU A 672 -0.72 -36.65 -5.83
N THR A 673 -0.03 -37.60 -5.22
CA THR A 673 1.40 -37.54 -4.96
C THR A 673 2.21 -37.74 -6.25
N THR A 674 3.47 -37.29 -6.26
CA THR A 674 4.40 -37.48 -7.39
C THR A 674 4.52 -38.94 -7.82
N GLN A 675 4.50 -39.87 -6.86
CA GLN A 675 4.60 -41.30 -7.14
C GLN A 675 3.29 -41.87 -7.74
N GLU A 676 2.13 -41.37 -7.30
CA GLU A 676 0.84 -41.73 -7.90
C GLU A 676 0.72 -41.22 -9.33
N TYR A 677 1.24 -40.03 -9.65
CA TYR A 677 1.31 -39.53 -11.02
C TYR A 677 2.19 -40.39 -11.93
N GLN A 678 3.35 -40.82 -11.43
CA GLN A 678 4.28 -41.66 -12.19
C GLN A 678 3.69 -43.05 -12.51
N ASN A 679 2.74 -43.53 -11.70
CA ASN A 679 2.05 -44.80 -11.91
C ASN A 679 0.89 -44.72 -12.92
N ILE A 680 0.48 -43.53 -13.37
CA ILE A 680 -0.55 -43.37 -14.39
C ILE A 680 0.04 -43.68 -15.77
N GLN A 681 -0.36 -44.82 -16.36
CA GLN A 681 0.19 -45.31 -17.63
C GLN A 681 -0.57 -44.82 -18.88
N VAL A 682 -1.49 -43.86 -18.73
CA VAL A 682 -2.30 -43.34 -19.85
C VAL A 682 -1.47 -42.35 -20.67
N MET A 683 -1.39 -42.55 -22.00
CA MET A 683 -0.60 -41.69 -22.88
C MET A 683 -1.00 -40.21 -22.75
N THR A 684 -0.01 -39.36 -22.46
CA THR A 684 -0.07 -37.90 -22.56
C THR A 684 1.07 -37.46 -23.49
N GLU A 685 0.77 -36.90 -24.67
CA GLU A 685 1.81 -36.56 -25.67
C GLU A 685 2.73 -35.43 -25.20
N ARG A 686 4.05 -35.67 -25.27
CA ARG A 686 5.15 -34.72 -25.05
C ARG A 686 6.23 -34.96 -26.12
N GLU A 687 6.57 -33.96 -26.92
CA GLU A 687 7.75 -33.87 -27.81
C GLU A 687 8.27 -32.42 -27.78
N SER A 688 9.54 -32.04 -27.87
CA SER A 688 10.87 -32.68 -27.78
C SER A 688 11.89 -31.53 -27.89
N MET A 689 12.85 -31.40 -26.98
CA MET A 689 14.02 -30.50 -27.11
C MET A 689 15.24 -31.27 -27.65
N LEU A 690 16.12 -30.59 -28.40
CA LEU A 690 17.51 -31.00 -28.61
C LEU A 690 18.44 -30.16 -27.71
N PRO A 691 19.57 -30.71 -27.21
CA PRO A 691 20.43 -30.07 -26.21
C PRO A 691 21.74 -29.52 -26.81
N ASP A 692 22.38 -28.59 -26.11
CA ASP A 692 23.83 -28.35 -26.22
C ASP A 692 24.51 -28.50 -24.86
N GLN A 693 25.60 -29.27 -24.86
CA GLN A 693 26.54 -29.49 -23.77
C GLN A 693 27.66 -28.45 -23.86
N ASP A 694 28.21 -28.04 -22.71
CA ASP A 694 29.67 -28.04 -22.49
C ASP A 694 30.00 -27.86 -21.00
N GLY A 695 31.04 -28.59 -20.57
CA GLY A 695 31.33 -28.97 -19.19
C GLY A 695 32.25 -28.03 -18.37
N PRO A 696 32.74 -28.52 -17.21
CA PRO A 696 33.33 -27.70 -16.15
C PRO A 696 34.86 -27.71 -16.14
N SER A 697 35.46 -26.64 -15.61
CA SER A 697 36.86 -26.63 -15.18
C SER A 697 37.01 -25.72 -13.97
N GLY A 698 37.40 -26.29 -12.83
CA GLY A 698 37.74 -25.57 -11.60
C GLY A 698 39.24 -25.41 -11.44
N VAL A 699 39.66 -24.48 -10.57
CA VAL A 699 40.93 -24.50 -9.80
C VAL A 699 40.71 -23.68 -8.53
N GLY A 700 41.08 -24.24 -7.38
CA GLY A 700 41.06 -23.58 -6.08
C GLY A 700 42.28 -22.71 -5.79
N GLY A 701 42.15 -21.84 -4.79
CA GLY A 701 43.23 -21.08 -4.19
C GLY A 701 42.84 -20.70 -2.76
N SER A 702 43.36 -21.45 -1.80
CA SER A 702 43.35 -21.16 -0.37
C SER A 702 44.52 -20.25 0.00
N GLN A 703 44.30 -19.18 0.75
CA GLN A 703 45.30 -18.66 1.70
C GLN A 703 44.69 -17.81 2.82
N ASP A 704 44.99 -18.27 4.04
CA ASP A 704 45.13 -17.61 5.34
C ASP A 704 43.95 -16.93 6.06
N SER A 705 43.35 -17.75 6.92
CA SER A 705 42.63 -17.41 8.14
C SER A 705 43.57 -16.91 9.25
N ARG A 706 43.35 -15.69 9.75
CA ARG A 706 43.67 -15.33 11.14
C ARG A 706 42.40 -15.50 11.96
N GLU A 707 42.40 -16.47 12.89
CA GLU A 707 41.37 -16.58 13.93
C GLU A 707 41.44 -15.35 14.84
N THR A 708 40.36 -14.57 14.89
CA THR A 708 40.10 -13.57 15.94
C THR A 708 38.89 -14.06 16.75
N GLY A 709 39.13 -14.56 17.96
CA GLY A 709 38.05 -14.88 18.90
C GLY A 709 37.29 -13.61 19.32
N GLU A 710 35.98 -13.72 19.54
CA GLU A 710 35.13 -12.62 20.03
C GLU A 710 35.47 -12.25 21.47
N ASP A 711 35.39 -10.95 21.81
CA ASP A 711 35.61 -10.47 23.17
C ASP A 711 34.61 -11.11 24.16
N PRO A 712 35.05 -11.57 25.36
CA PRO A 712 34.16 -12.22 26.33
C PRO A 712 32.99 -11.34 26.79
N SER A 713 33.18 -10.02 26.90
CA SER A 713 32.12 -9.09 27.27
C SER A 713 31.07 -8.98 26.17
N VAL A 714 31.49 -9.03 24.90
CA VAL A 714 30.59 -9.08 23.75
C VAL A 714 29.82 -10.39 23.74
N SER A 715 30.48 -11.52 24.04
CA SER A 715 29.83 -12.83 24.15
C SER A 715 28.73 -12.83 25.23
N LEU A 716 29.01 -12.25 26.40
CA LEU A 716 28.07 -12.12 27.51
C LEU A 716 26.89 -11.20 27.17
N PHE A 717 27.15 -10.09 26.48
CA PHE A 717 26.10 -9.21 25.99
C PHE A 717 25.15 -9.91 25.03
N ARG A 718 25.71 -10.65 24.08
CA ARG A 718 24.93 -11.47 23.14
C ARG A 718 24.14 -12.55 23.86
N GLU A 719 24.67 -13.15 24.93
CA GLU A 719 23.92 -14.11 25.76
C GLU A 719 22.67 -13.45 26.37
N TYR A 720 22.82 -12.26 26.96
CA TYR A 720 21.72 -11.55 27.62
C TYR A 720 20.65 -11.05 26.62
N LEU A 721 21.07 -10.62 25.42
CA LEU A 721 20.16 -10.26 24.33
C LEU A 721 19.27 -11.42 23.87
N ARG A 722 19.72 -12.67 23.98
CA ARG A 722 18.92 -13.84 23.59
C ARG A 722 17.76 -14.15 24.53
N LEU A 723 17.77 -13.60 25.75
CA LEU A 723 16.68 -13.78 26.70
C LEU A 723 15.44 -13.02 26.23
N LYS A 724 14.31 -13.73 26.05
CA LYS A 724 13.08 -13.15 25.51
C LYS A 724 12.23 -12.51 26.61
N THR A 725 12.74 -11.42 27.17
CA THR A 725 12.03 -10.57 28.16
C THR A 725 11.05 -9.61 27.49
N VAL A 726 10.32 -10.09 26.47
CA VAL A 726 9.49 -9.26 25.59
C VAL A 726 8.03 -9.21 26.04
N HIS A 727 7.44 -8.02 26.06
CA HIS A 727 6.00 -7.86 26.35
C HIS A 727 5.11 -8.53 25.28
N PRO A 728 3.88 -8.95 25.64
CA PRO A 728 3.18 -8.79 26.93
C PRO A 728 3.54 -9.84 28.00
N GLU A 729 4.28 -10.89 27.65
CA GLU A 729 4.63 -12.01 28.54
C GLU A 729 6.17 -12.14 28.68
N PRO A 730 6.85 -11.15 29.29
CA PRO A 730 8.31 -11.15 29.41
C PRO A 730 8.79 -12.30 30.31
N ASP A 731 9.80 -13.04 29.85
CA ASP A 731 10.47 -14.11 30.62
C ASP A 731 11.44 -13.53 31.67
N TYR A 732 10.88 -12.93 32.73
CA TYR A 732 11.67 -12.37 33.83
C TYR A 732 12.44 -13.43 34.61
N ASP A 733 11.97 -14.68 34.66
CA ASP A 733 12.63 -15.76 35.38
C ASP A 733 13.98 -16.13 34.73
N ALA A 734 14.04 -16.16 33.40
CA ALA A 734 15.29 -16.34 32.68
C ALA A 734 16.29 -15.20 32.96
N ALA A 735 15.81 -13.95 32.98
CA ALA A 735 16.65 -12.79 33.32
C ALA A 735 17.16 -12.86 34.78
N LEU A 736 16.29 -13.20 35.74
CA LEU A 736 16.67 -13.36 37.15
C LEU A 736 17.68 -14.51 37.34
N THR A 737 17.56 -15.58 36.55
CA THR A 737 18.49 -16.71 36.56
C THR A 737 19.86 -16.27 36.05
N PHE A 738 19.90 -15.53 34.93
CA PHE A 738 21.11 -14.94 34.39
C PHE A 738 21.78 -13.99 35.41
N LEU A 739 21.02 -13.07 36.01
CA LEU A 739 21.54 -12.12 37.01
C LEU A 739 22.02 -12.82 38.29
N SER A 740 21.34 -13.89 38.71
CA SER A 740 21.80 -14.73 39.84
C SER A 740 23.18 -15.32 39.54
N ARG A 741 23.39 -15.84 38.32
CA ARG A 741 24.70 -16.36 37.87
C ARG A 741 25.76 -15.27 37.90
N MET A 742 25.45 -14.08 37.36
CA MET A 742 26.36 -12.92 37.38
C MET A 742 26.75 -12.53 38.81
N SER A 743 25.81 -12.54 39.76
CA SER A 743 26.12 -12.21 41.16
C SER A 743 27.10 -13.21 41.79
N VAL A 744 26.96 -14.50 41.47
CA VAL A 744 27.84 -15.56 41.97
C VAL A 744 29.24 -15.42 41.37
N GLU A 745 29.32 -15.18 40.06
CA GLU A 745 30.60 -14.97 39.35
C GLU A 745 31.35 -13.72 39.84
N LEU A 746 30.62 -12.65 40.17
CA LEU A 746 31.20 -11.44 40.77
C LEU A 746 31.56 -11.60 42.26
N GLY A 747 31.11 -12.67 42.91
CA GLY A 747 31.21 -12.84 44.36
C GLY A 747 30.52 -11.72 45.14
N LEU A 748 29.32 -11.30 44.69
CA LEU A 748 28.51 -10.26 45.31
C LEU A 748 27.13 -10.80 45.69
N PRO A 749 26.57 -10.42 46.87
CA PRO A 749 25.23 -10.84 47.24
C PRO A 749 24.18 -10.20 46.34
N MET A 750 23.18 -11.00 45.93
CA MET A 750 21.99 -10.52 45.24
C MET A 750 20.75 -10.69 46.11
N LYS A 751 19.92 -9.65 46.15
CA LYS A 751 18.59 -9.67 46.77
C LYS A 751 17.51 -9.63 45.68
N LYS A 752 16.50 -10.46 45.83
CA LYS A 752 15.29 -10.47 44.98
C LYS A 752 14.13 -9.93 45.81
N VAL A 753 13.44 -8.91 45.32
CA VAL A 753 12.29 -8.30 46.00
C VAL A 753 11.10 -8.34 45.06
N GLU A 754 10.12 -9.17 45.38
CA GLU A 754 8.85 -9.19 44.65
C GLU A 754 7.99 -8.00 45.09
N VAL A 755 7.69 -7.10 44.15
CA VAL A 755 6.93 -5.86 44.40
C VAL A 755 5.48 -5.97 43.93
N CYS A 756 5.23 -6.86 42.98
CA CYS A 756 3.92 -7.28 42.52
C CYS A 756 4.03 -8.74 42.07
N SER A 757 2.91 -9.46 41.98
CA SER A 757 2.89 -10.87 41.58
C SER A 757 3.67 -11.09 40.27
N GLY A 758 4.76 -11.86 40.31
CA GLY A 758 5.61 -12.14 39.16
C GLY A 758 6.47 -10.95 38.69
N ARG A 759 6.62 -9.90 39.49
CA ARG A 759 7.46 -8.72 39.23
C ARG A 759 8.50 -8.60 40.33
N VAL A 760 9.70 -9.04 40.04
CA VAL A 760 10.81 -9.12 41.00
C VAL A 760 11.91 -8.15 40.61
N VAL A 761 12.26 -7.25 41.53
CA VAL A 761 13.45 -6.39 41.42
C VAL A 761 14.67 -7.16 41.92
N ALA A 762 15.72 -7.22 41.10
CA ALA A 762 16.99 -7.85 41.45
C ALA A 762 18.04 -6.78 41.81
N ILE A 763 18.74 -6.96 42.94
CA ILE A 763 19.69 -5.98 43.46
C ILE A 763 20.99 -6.68 43.83
N ILE A 764 22.06 -6.43 43.07
CA ILE A 764 23.41 -6.92 43.38
C ILE A 764 24.15 -5.81 44.13
N THR A 765 24.68 -6.12 45.31
CA THR A 765 25.28 -5.11 46.20
C THR A 765 26.77 -5.33 46.40
N TRP A 766 27.56 -4.31 46.11
CA TRP A 766 28.96 -4.21 46.54
C TRP A 766 29.07 -3.24 47.72
N THR A 767 29.17 -3.80 48.92
CA THR A 767 29.30 -3.04 50.17
C THR A 767 30.60 -2.23 50.20
N GLY A 768 30.47 -0.93 50.47
CA GLY A 768 31.62 -0.04 50.63
C GLY A 768 32.30 -0.18 51.99
N THR A 769 33.46 0.43 52.16
CA THR A 769 34.19 0.45 53.45
C THR A 769 33.52 1.32 54.50
N ASN A 770 32.62 2.23 54.09
CA ASN A 770 31.76 3.02 54.97
C ASN A 770 30.29 3.01 54.50
N PRO A 771 29.52 1.96 54.85
CA PRO A 771 28.12 1.80 54.44
C PRO A 771 27.15 2.88 54.96
N ALA A 772 27.58 3.71 55.93
CA ALA A 772 26.77 4.83 56.42
C ALA A 772 26.67 5.98 55.42
N LEU A 773 27.62 6.09 54.49
CA LEU A 773 27.56 7.06 53.40
C LEU A 773 26.42 6.70 52.44
N LYS A 774 25.82 7.73 51.84
CA LYS A 774 24.83 7.54 50.77
C LYS A 774 25.43 6.71 49.63
N SER A 775 24.70 5.69 49.20
CA SER A 775 25.13 4.73 48.18
C SER A 775 24.95 5.28 46.77
N ILE A 776 25.49 4.56 45.80
CA ILE A 776 25.30 4.81 44.38
C ILE A 776 24.47 3.70 43.78
N LEU A 777 23.48 4.09 42.99
CA LEU A 777 22.60 3.19 42.28
C LEU A 777 22.93 3.20 40.79
N LEU A 778 23.23 2.03 40.23
CA LEU A 778 23.30 1.78 38.80
C LEU A 778 22.00 1.07 38.42
N ASN A 779 21.03 1.82 37.92
CA ASN A 779 19.71 1.32 37.56
C ASN A 779 19.67 0.85 36.10
N SER A 780 18.96 -0.25 35.86
CA SER A 780 18.55 -0.66 34.51
C SER A 780 17.27 -1.50 34.58
N HIS A 781 16.51 -1.58 33.50
CA HIS A 781 15.37 -2.47 33.36
C HIS A 781 15.72 -3.76 32.60
N THR A 782 14.84 -4.75 32.66
CA THR A 782 15.08 -6.12 32.15
C THR A 782 14.21 -6.49 30.96
N ASP A 783 13.02 -5.91 30.86
CA ASP A 783 12.05 -6.10 29.79
C ASP A 783 12.40 -5.30 28.53
N VAL A 784 11.79 -5.71 27.42
CA VAL A 784 11.88 -5.04 26.13
C VAL A 784 10.51 -4.98 25.45
N VAL A 785 10.30 -3.99 24.59
CA VAL A 785 9.08 -3.88 23.77
C VAL A 785 8.90 -5.01 22.75
N PRO A 786 7.65 -5.31 22.33
CA PRO A 786 7.36 -6.24 21.24
C PRO A 786 8.16 -5.94 19.97
N VAL A 787 8.47 -7.01 19.24
CA VAL A 787 9.12 -6.94 17.93
C VAL A 787 8.14 -7.37 16.86
N TYR A 788 8.28 -6.83 15.66
CA TYR A 788 7.73 -7.41 14.45
C TYR A 788 8.87 -8.23 13.82
N PRO A 789 9.00 -9.55 14.11
CA PRO A 789 10.20 -10.32 13.74
C PRO A 789 10.53 -10.20 12.25
N ASP A 790 9.48 -10.17 11.45
CA ASP A 790 9.46 -9.90 10.02
C ASP A 790 10.27 -8.64 9.62
N CYS A 791 10.24 -7.55 10.37
CA CYS A 791 10.96 -6.34 9.98
C CYS A 791 12.47 -6.35 10.31
N TRP A 792 12.98 -7.45 10.90
CA TRP A 792 14.38 -7.59 11.29
C TRP A 792 15.20 -8.41 10.29
N LYS A 793 16.39 -7.90 9.93
CA LYS A 793 17.44 -8.53 9.12
C LYS A 793 17.97 -9.82 9.74
N HIS A 794 17.96 -9.88 11.07
CA HIS A 794 18.38 -11.03 11.88
C HIS A 794 17.30 -11.28 12.93
N ASP A 795 17.12 -12.52 13.37
CA ASP A 795 16.20 -12.79 14.49
C ASP A 795 16.53 -11.85 15.67
N PRO A 796 15.53 -11.08 16.17
CA PRO A 796 15.74 -10.04 17.19
C PRO A 796 16.32 -10.56 18.51
N PHE A 797 16.26 -11.87 18.74
CA PHE A 797 16.79 -12.54 19.92
C PHE A 797 17.84 -13.59 19.57
N ALA A 798 18.41 -13.58 18.36
CA ALA A 798 19.57 -14.41 18.03
C ALA A 798 20.90 -13.78 18.45
N ALA A 799 20.91 -12.45 18.68
CA ALA A 799 22.10 -11.65 18.96
C ALA A 799 23.18 -11.86 17.88
N VAL A 800 22.82 -11.61 16.62
CA VAL A 800 23.74 -11.79 15.49
C VAL A 800 24.71 -10.62 15.46
N LYS A 801 26.01 -10.92 15.43
CA LYS A 801 27.06 -9.94 15.14
C LYS A 801 27.44 -10.05 13.67
N ASP A 802 27.34 -8.96 12.92
CA ASP A 802 27.74 -8.93 11.52
C ASP A 802 29.25 -8.69 11.33
N VAL A 803 29.69 -8.63 10.07
CA VAL A 803 31.10 -8.45 9.70
C VAL A 803 31.65 -7.06 10.05
N ASP A 804 30.78 -6.07 10.25
CA ASP A 804 31.13 -4.70 10.63
C ASP A 804 31.16 -4.52 12.17
N GLY A 805 30.90 -5.60 12.92
CA GLY A 805 30.87 -5.60 14.38
C GLY A 805 29.54 -5.10 14.96
N ASN A 806 28.49 -4.97 14.15
CA ASN A 806 27.17 -4.56 14.64
C ASN A 806 26.45 -5.75 15.27
N ILE A 807 26.11 -5.62 16.56
CA ILE A 807 25.41 -6.65 17.33
C ILE A 807 23.91 -6.32 17.28
N TYR A 808 23.17 -7.08 16.48
CA TYR A 808 21.73 -6.91 16.32
C TYR A 808 20.97 -7.66 17.39
N GLY A 809 20.03 -6.98 18.05
CA GLY A 809 19.09 -7.60 18.96
C GLY A 809 18.17 -6.58 19.63
N ARG A 810 16.96 -7.01 20.00
CA ARG A 810 16.06 -6.15 20.78
C ARG A 810 16.65 -5.94 22.18
N GLY A 811 16.80 -4.67 22.54
CA GLY A 811 17.51 -4.24 23.74
C GLY A 811 19.01 -4.05 23.57
N ALA A 812 19.50 -4.02 22.33
CA ALA A 812 20.89 -3.69 22.05
C ALA A 812 21.26 -2.23 22.38
N GLN A 813 20.28 -1.33 22.38
CA GLN A 813 20.37 0.05 22.84
C GLN A 813 19.52 0.28 24.09
N ASP A 814 18.34 -0.34 24.20
CA ASP A 814 17.39 -0.10 25.30
C ASP A 814 16.85 -1.38 25.97
N MET A 815 17.41 -1.81 27.09
CA MET A 815 18.63 -1.25 27.69
C MET A 815 19.64 -2.30 28.13
N LYS A 816 19.54 -3.52 27.58
CA LYS A 816 20.38 -4.66 27.98
C LYS A 816 21.87 -4.42 27.79
N CYS A 817 22.27 -3.51 26.90
CA CYS A 817 23.67 -3.12 26.76
C CYS A 817 24.22 -2.48 28.04
N VAL A 818 23.49 -1.53 28.62
CA VAL A 818 23.88 -0.81 29.85
C VAL A 818 23.95 -1.77 31.03
N THR A 819 23.00 -2.71 31.16
CA THR A 819 23.06 -3.80 32.17
C THR A 819 24.40 -4.53 32.13
N ILE A 820 24.85 -4.95 30.95
CA ILE A 820 26.08 -5.72 30.81
C ILE A 820 27.31 -4.83 30.97
N GLN A 821 27.25 -3.57 30.53
CA GLN A 821 28.33 -2.60 30.75
C GLN A 821 28.56 -2.33 32.24
N TYR A 822 27.51 -2.19 33.05
CA TYR A 822 27.64 -2.09 34.51
C TYR A 822 28.28 -3.33 35.12
N ILE A 823 27.77 -4.52 34.77
CA ILE A 823 28.27 -5.79 35.31
C ILE A 823 29.76 -5.97 34.98
N GLU A 824 30.17 -5.67 33.74
CA GLU A 824 31.56 -5.80 33.32
C GLU A 824 32.47 -4.74 33.94
N ALA A 825 32.04 -3.48 34.03
CA ALA A 825 32.81 -2.44 34.71
C ALA A 825 33.09 -2.81 36.17
N ILE A 826 32.07 -3.32 36.89
CA ILE A 826 32.25 -3.85 38.25
C ILE A 826 33.17 -5.06 38.29
N ARG A 827 33.06 -5.99 37.33
CA ARG A 827 33.95 -7.15 37.19
C ARG A 827 35.42 -6.73 37.09
N ARG A 828 35.72 -5.78 36.19
CA ARG A 828 37.08 -5.25 35.98
C ARG A 828 37.62 -4.53 37.20
N LEU A 829 36.81 -3.68 37.84
CA LEU A 829 37.21 -2.98 39.08
C LEU A 829 37.49 -3.95 40.24
N LYS A 830 36.70 -5.02 40.38
CA LYS A 830 36.96 -6.08 41.37
C LYS A 830 38.22 -6.87 41.06
N ALA A 831 38.42 -7.26 39.79
CA ALA A 831 39.63 -7.97 39.36
C ALA A 831 40.89 -7.12 39.58
N ALA A 832 40.78 -5.78 39.45
CA ALA A 832 41.84 -4.83 39.76
C ALA A 832 42.03 -4.56 41.27
N GLY A 833 41.30 -5.27 42.15
CA GLY A 833 41.44 -5.16 43.61
C GLY A 833 40.97 -3.83 44.19
N LYS A 834 40.09 -3.09 43.50
CA LYS A 834 39.59 -1.80 43.97
C LYS A 834 38.64 -1.98 45.15
N THR A 835 38.60 -0.97 46.03
CA THR A 835 37.62 -0.83 47.10
C THR A 835 37.15 0.62 47.15
N PHE A 836 35.91 0.85 47.60
CA PHE A 836 35.28 2.16 47.59
C PHE A 836 34.67 2.48 48.95
N ALA A 837 34.59 3.77 49.29
CA ALA A 837 34.01 4.22 50.54
C ALA A 837 32.49 3.97 50.57
N ARG A 838 31.79 4.30 49.48
CA ARG A 838 30.34 4.15 49.35
C ARG A 838 29.96 2.76 48.86
N THR A 839 28.78 2.31 49.27
CA THR A 839 28.16 1.11 48.71
C THR A 839 27.68 1.37 47.29
N ILE A 840 27.85 0.39 46.40
CA ILE A 840 27.35 0.41 45.02
C ILE A 840 26.27 -0.65 44.89
N HIS A 841 25.10 -0.27 44.38
CA HIS A 841 23.99 -1.17 44.05
C HIS A 841 23.81 -1.20 42.54
N MET A 842 23.81 -2.40 41.94
CA MET A 842 23.27 -2.62 40.60
C MET A 842 21.85 -3.12 40.75
N MET A 843 20.88 -2.38 40.21
CA MET A 843 19.46 -2.69 40.31
C MET A 843 18.87 -2.97 38.93
N PHE A 844 18.11 -4.05 38.85
CA PHE A 844 17.50 -4.57 37.63
C PHE A 844 15.99 -4.65 37.86
N VAL A 845 15.24 -3.80 37.16
CA VAL A 845 13.82 -3.56 37.40
C VAL A 845 12.97 -4.18 36.27
N PRO A 846 11.80 -4.77 36.56
CA PRO A 846 10.85 -5.17 35.54
C PRO A 846 9.83 -4.04 35.25
N ASP A 847 9.07 -4.17 34.17
CA ASP A 847 7.85 -3.40 33.88
C ASP A 847 8.09 -1.95 33.41
N GLU A 848 9.34 -1.55 33.14
CA GLU A 848 9.68 -0.19 32.69
C GLU A 848 8.96 0.13 31.36
N GLU A 849 9.06 -0.79 30.39
CA GLU A 849 8.59 -0.63 29.01
C GLU A 849 7.04 -0.50 28.89
N VAL A 850 6.34 -0.72 30.00
CA VAL A 850 4.88 -0.56 30.13
C VAL A 850 4.49 0.48 31.19
N GLY A 851 5.43 1.34 31.60
CA GLY A 851 5.23 2.51 32.45
C GLY A 851 5.81 2.42 33.86
N GLY A 852 6.41 1.30 34.26
CA GLY A 852 7.12 1.13 35.54
C GLY A 852 6.21 1.08 36.78
N HIS A 853 4.89 1.09 36.62
CA HIS A 853 3.93 1.15 37.72
C HIS A 853 4.01 -0.07 38.65
N LYS A 854 4.10 -1.29 38.09
CA LYS A 854 4.24 -2.53 38.87
C LYS A 854 5.70 -2.90 39.13
N GLY A 855 6.64 -2.08 38.67
CA GLY A 855 8.08 -2.19 38.85
C GLY A 855 8.59 -1.11 39.80
N MET A 856 9.30 -0.13 39.23
CA MET A 856 10.01 0.89 40.00
C MET A 856 9.09 1.75 40.89
N GLU A 857 7.89 2.12 40.43
CA GLU A 857 6.98 2.93 41.23
C GLU A 857 6.50 2.18 42.50
N SER A 858 6.30 0.87 42.37
CA SER A 858 5.97 0.02 43.51
C SER A 858 7.19 -0.18 44.42
N PHE A 859 8.39 -0.32 43.82
CA PHE A 859 9.62 -0.54 44.57
C PHE A 859 10.08 0.69 45.35
N ILE A 860 9.99 1.90 44.80
CA ILE A 860 10.43 3.14 45.48
C ILE A 860 9.69 3.36 46.82
N LYS A 861 8.45 2.88 46.90
CA LYS A 861 7.59 2.93 48.11
C LYS A 861 7.88 1.75 49.06
N HIS A 862 8.58 0.72 48.61
CA HIS A 862 8.87 -0.49 49.38
C HIS A 862 9.99 -0.22 50.42
N PRO A 863 9.90 -0.78 51.65
CA PRO A 863 10.92 -0.56 52.69
C PRO A 863 12.35 -0.98 52.30
N GLU A 864 12.47 -1.91 51.35
CA GLU A 864 13.77 -2.36 50.85
C GLU A 864 14.50 -1.28 50.03
N PHE A 865 13.78 -0.41 49.30
CA PHE A 865 14.42 0.70 48.59
C PHE A 865 15.05 1.68 49.58
N GLN A 866 14.35 2.01 50.67
CA GLN A 866 14.88 2.89 51.71
C GLN A 866 16.18 2.35 52.35
N LYS A 867 16.30 1.03 52.51
CA LYS A 867 17.50 0.37 53.03
C LYS A 867 18.71 0.46 52.11
N LEU A 868 18.51 0.72 50.81
CA LEU A 868 19.61 0.94 49.87
C LEU A 868 20.37 2.23 50.18
N ASN A 869 19.78 3.18 50.93
CA ASN A 869 20.42 4.44 51.32
C ASN A 869 20.97 5.23 50.12
N VAL A 870 20.26 5.23 48.98
CA VAL A 870 20.68 5.85 47.72
C VAL A 870 20.93 7.35 47.90
N GLY A 871 22.04 7.84 47.34
CA GLY A 871 22.35 9.27 47.24
C GLY A 871 22.37 9.80 45.81
N PHE A 872 22.63 8.93 44.83
CA PHE A 872 22.69 9.29 43.42
C PHE A 872 22.45 8.04 42.56
N ALA A 873 21.74 8.21 41.45
CA ALA A 873 21.45 7.16 40.50
C ALA A 873 21.95 7.49 39.09
N LEU A 874 22.50 6.48 38.41
CA LEU A 874 22.61 6.45 36.96
C LEU A 874 21.53 5.52 36.41
N ASP A 875 20.96 5.91 35.28
CA ASP A 875 19.88 5.21 34.61
C ASP A 875 20.06 5.24 33.09
N GLU A 876 19.10 4.72 32.35
CA GLU A 876 19.13 4.68 30.90
C GLU A 876 19.25 6.05 30.21
N GLY A 877 19.82 6.04 29.02
CA GLY A 877 19.96 7.20 28.16
C GLY A 877 19.63 6.82 26.72
N LEU A 878 20.01 7.67 25.77
CA LEU A 878 19.76 7.47 24.35
C LEU A 878 21.08 7.47 23.59
N ALA A 879 21.11 6.71 22.49
CA ALA A 879 22.15 6.86 21.50
C ALA A 879 22.19 8.28 20.93
N ASN A 880 23.34 8.69 20.42
CA ASN A 880 23.51 9.96 19.72
C ASN A 880 24.20 9.71 18.36
N PRO A 881 23.60 10.15 17.23
CA PRO A 881 24.21 9.99 15.91
C PRO A 881 25.48 10.84 15.70
N THR A 882 25.71 11.87 16.53
CA THR A 882 26.90 12.72 16.49
C THR A 882 27.99 12.22 17.42
N GLU A 883 29.11 12.95 17.52
CA GLU A 883 30.18 12.64 18.47
C GLU A 883 29.82 12.94 19.93
N ASP A 884 28.71 13.66 20.18
CA ASP A 884 28.26 14.03 21.51
C ASP A 884 27.67 12.86 22.29
N PHE A 885 27.72 12.96 23.62
CA PHE A 885 27.04 12.04 24.52
C PHE A 885 25.87 12.77 25.19
N THR A 886 24.66 12.27 24.97
CA THR A 886 23.47 12.89 25.56
C THR A 886 23.31 12.48 27.02
N VAL A 887 22.99 13.46 27.87
CA VAL A 887 22.83 13.29 29.31
C VAL A 887 21.49 13.87 29.74
N PHE A 888 20.69 13.05 30.40
CA PHE A 888 19.31 13.38 30.74
C PHE A 888 19.14 13.68 32.21
N TYR A 889 18.75 14.91 32.51
CA TYR A 889 18.60 15.40 33.89
C TYR A 889 17.15 15.66 34.29
N GLY A 890 16.23 15.53 33.34
CA GLY A 890 14.78 15.52 33.52
C GLY A 890 14.13 14.68 32.43
N GLU A 891 12.83 14.51 32.48
CA GLU A 891 12.05 13.84 31.43
C GLU A 891 10.69 14.52 31.25
N ARG A 892 10.04 14.24 30.12
CA ARG A 892 8.70 14.77 29.85
C ARG A 892 7.64 13.98 30.59
N ASN A 893 6.62 14.68 31.07
CA ASN A 893 5.45 14.09 31.70
C ASN A 893 4.48 13.56 30.63
N PRO A 894 4.18 12.25 30.62
CA PRO A 894 3.19 11.69 29.71
C PRO A 894 1.78 11.80 30.29
N TRP A 895 0.92 12.59 29.64
CA TRP A 895 -0.50 12.69 29.95
C TRP A 895 -1.33 12.14 28.79
N TRP A 896 -2.11 11.10 29.07
CA TRP A 896 -3.04 10.53 28.10
C TRP A 896 -4.45 10.87 28.52
N VAL A 897 -5.07 11.81 27.82
CA VAL A 897 -6.38 12.37 28.17
C VAL A 897 -7.43 11.97 27.15
N THR A 898 -8.62 11.63 27.61
CA THR A 898 -9.81 11.42 26.78
C THR A 898 -10.87 12.46 27.15
N ILE A 899 -11.30 13.23 26.16
CA ILE A 899 -12.35 14.24 26.27
C ILE A 899 -13.65 13.64 25.77
N ARG A 900 -14.69 13.67 26.60
CA ARG A 900 -16.03 13.18 26.32
C ARG A 900 -16.94 14.35 26.04
N CYS A 901 -17.57 14.34 24.86
CA CYS A 901 -18.44 15.41 24.37
C CYS A 901 -19.88 14.90 24.19
N PRO A 902 -20.75 15.01 25.22
CA PRO A 902 -22.17 14.74 25.08
C PRO A 902 -22.86 15.77 24.17
N GLY A 903 -23.99 15.43 23.57
CA GLY A 903 -24.78 16.37 22.80
C GLY A 903 -26.17 15.85 22.44
N SER A 904 -26.98 16.72 21.83
CA SER A 904 -28.36 16.42 21.48
C SER A 904 -28.44 15.39 20.34
N PRO A 905 -29.05 14.21 20.55
CA PRO A 905 -29.30 13.28 19.44
C PRO A 905 -30.50 13.72 18.60
N GLY A 906 -30.61 13.17 17.39
CA GLY A 906 -31.74 13.44 16.52
C GLY A 906 -31.60 12.84 15.13
N HIS A 907 -32.62 13.01 14.29
CA HIS A 907 -32.57 12.55 12.90
C HIS A 907 -31.69 13.49 12.07
N GLY A 908 -30.76 12.95 11.27
CA GLY A 908 -29.79 13.71 10.48
C GLY A 908 -30.40 14.63 9.40
N SER A 909 -31.73 14.58 9.20
CA SER A 909 -32.47 15.52 8.35
C SER A 909 -32.87 16.82 9.06
N ARG A 910 -32.55 16.98 10.35
CA ARG A 910 -32.84 18.17 11.15
C ARG A 910 -31.52 18.88 11.49
N PHE A 911 -31.57 20.20 11.57
CA PHE A 911 -30.49 21.01 12.15
C PHE A 911 -30.59 20.93 13.67
N VAL A 912 -30.11 19.82 14.24
CA VAL A 912 -30.04 19.65 15.69
C VAL A 912 -28.98 20.58 16.24
N GLU A 913 -29.32 21.35 17.27
CA GLU A 913 -28.39 22.25 17.96
C GLU A 913 -27.69 21.52 19.13
N ASN A 914 -26.53 22.03 19.56
CA ASN A 914 -25.79 21.51 20.71
C ASN A 914 -25.34 20.04 20.50
N THR A 915 -24.85 19.73 19.30
CA THR A 915 -24.48 18.36 18.92
C THR A 915 -23.12 17.97 19.50
N ALA A 916 -22.93 16.67 19.74
CA ALA A 916 -21.66 16.13 20.23
C ALA A 916 -20.49 16.48 19.27
N ALA A 917 -20.75 16.45 17.96
CA ALA A 917 -19.76 16.76 16.93
C ALA A 917 -19.33 18.25 16.92
N GLU A 918 -20.23 19.18 17.20
CA GLU A 918 -19.90 20.61 17.30
C GLU A 918 -18.96 20.89 18.47
N LYS A 919 -19.21 20.26 19.63
CA LYS A 919 -18.35 20.39 20.81
C LYS A 919 -17.01 19.71 20.59
N LEU A 920 -17.01 18.50 20.02
CA LEU A 920 -15.80 17.77 19.67
C LEU A 920 -14.90 18.59 18.73
N ARG A 921 -15.48 19.25 17.73
CA ARG A 921 -14.75 20.15 16.82
C ARG A 921 -14.07 21.28 17.58
N ARG A 922 -14.73 21.90 18.58
CA ARG A 922 -14.14 22.98 19.39
C ARG A 922 -12.95 22.46 20.20
N VAL A 923 -13.10 21.31 20.87
CA VAL A 923 -12.02 20.65 21.61
C VAL A 923 -10.82 20.37 20.70
N ILE A 924 -11.05 19.71 19.55
CA ILE A 924 -10.00 19.37 18.58
C ILE A 924 -9.26 20.63 18.13
N ASN A 925 -10.00 21.69 17.79
CA ASN A 925 -9.38 22.95 17.39
C ASN A 925 -8.48 23.52 18.50
N SER A 926 -8.95 23.60 19.75
CA SER A 926 -8.13 24.14 20.86
C SER A 926 -6.83 23.36 21.08
N PHE A 927 -6.90 22.03 21.09
CA PHE A 927 -5.71 21.18 21.24
C PHE A 927 -4.74 21.29 20.05
N LEU A 928 -5.27 21.30 18.81
CA LEU A 928 -4.42 21.40 17.61
C LEU A 928 -3.86 22.81 17.39
N ASP A 929 -4.58 23.86 17.75
CA ASP A 929 -4.06 25.23 17.74
C ASP A 929 -2.93 25.40 18.76
N PHE A 930 -3.04 24.78 19.94
CA PHE A 930 -1.96 24.73 20.92
C PHE A 930 -0.74 23.95 20.39
N ARG A 931 -0.97 22.81 19.73
CA ARG A 931 0.08 22.03 19.08
C ARG A 931 0.88 22.87 18.07
N GLU A 932 0.21 23.61 17.20
CA GLU A 932 0.90 24.44 16.20
C GLU A 932 1.69 25.58 16.86
N LYS A 933 1.22 26.13 18.00
CA LYS A 933 2.01 27.10 18.79
C LYS A 933 3.29 26.49 19.36
N GLU A 934 3.20 25.29 19.94
CA GLU A 934 4.37 24.59 20.50
C GLU A 934 5.36 24.14 19.41
N LYS A 935 4.84 23.72 18.25
CA LYS A 935 5.66 23.44 17.07
C LYS A 935 6.39 24.69 16.59
N HIS A 936 5.69 25.82 16.49
CA HIS A 936 6.32 27.09 16.14
C HIS A 936 7.40 27.48 17.17
N ARG A 937 7.15 27.26 18.47
CA ARG A 937 8.16 27.49 19.52
C ARG A 937 9.43 26.67 19.32
N LEU A 938 9.29 25.41 18.89
CA LEU A 938 10.42 24.54 18.54
C LEU A 938 11.19 25.08 17.32
N ASP A 939 10.49 25.52 16.28
CA ASP A 939 11.10 26.00 15.03
C ASP A 939 11.79 27.38 15.17
N MET A 940 11.45 28.16 16.20
CA MET A 940 11.91 29.54 16.38
C MET A 940 13.31 29.69 16.99
N SER A 941 13.90 28.64 17.56
CA SER A 941 15.23 28.72 18.18
C SER A 941 15.95 27.39 18.09
N GLU A 942 17.19 27.41 17.58
CA GLU A 942 18.09 26.25 17.58
C GLU A 942 18.41 25.74 19.00
N CYS A 943 18.14 26.55 20.04
CA CYS A 943 18.35 26.16 21.44
C CYS A 943 17.22 25.29 22.01
N PHE A 944 16.04 25.25 21.39
CA PHE A 944 14.96 24.38 21.85
C PHE A 944 15.08 23.00 21.22
N THR A 945 15.01 21.99 22.07
CA THR A 945 14.95 20.60 21.65
C THR A 945 13.51 20.08 21.75
N LEU A 946 13.30 18.88 21.21
CA LEU A 946 12.11 18.08 21.55
C LEU A 946 12.14 17.57 23.00
N GLY A 947 12.95 18.12 23.90
CA GLY A 947 12.78 18.03 25.35
C GLY A 947 11.96 19.19 25.92
N ASP A 948 11.89 20.33 25.22
CA ASP A 948 11.52 21.64 25.79
C ASP A 948 10.12 22.18 25.41
N VAL A 949 9.43 21.52 24.47
CA VAL A 949 8.07 21.88 24.00
C VAL A 949 7.00 20.87 24.39
N THR A 950 5.76 21.27 24.60
CA THR A 950 4.67 20.30 24.80
C THR A 950 4.22 19.74 23.47
N THR A 951 4.37 18.42 23.25
CA THR A 951 3.80 17.78 22.05
C THR A 951 2.40 17.29 22.33
N VAL A 952 1.48 17.52 21.40
CA VAL A 952 0.08 17.08 21.45
C VAL A 952 -0.22 16.28 20.20
N ASN A 953 -0.70 15.05 20.35
CA ASN A 953 -1.12 14.20 19.23
C ASN A 953 -2.49 13.59 19.51
N MET A 954 -3.44 13.75 18.58
CA MET A 954 -4.75 13.12 18.66
C MET A 954 -4.63 11.64 18.27
N THR A 955 -4.95 10.73 19.18
CA THR A 955 -4.68 9.29 19.02
C THR A 955 -5.93 8.46 18.77
N MET A 956 -7.09 8.86 19.29
CA MET A 956 -8.35 8.13 19.13
C MET A 956 -9.54 9.09 18.97
N VAL A 957 -10.53 8.70 18.16
CA VAL A 957 -11.83 9.39 18.04
C VAL A 957 -12.94 8.33 17.96
N ASN A 958 -13.95 8.44 18.81
CA ASN A 958 -15.07 7.50 18.91
C ASN A 958 -16.42 8.23 18.92
N GLY A 959 -17.48 7.61 18.38
CA GLY A 959 -18.85 8.13 18.46
C GLY A 959 -19.72 7.83 17.24
N GLY A 960 -21.04 7.93 17.44
CA GLY A 960 -22.05 7.66 16.42
C GLY A 960 -22.43 6.19 16.25
N VAL A 961 -23.69 5.95 15.87
CA VAL A 961 -24.28 4.60 15.77
C VAL A 961 -24.88 4.28 14.41
N ALA A 962 -25.27 5.29 13.62
CA ALA A 962 -25.86 5.13 12.29
C ALA A 962 -25.74 6.42 11.46
N TYR A 963 -25.82 6.32 10.12
CA TYR A 963 -25.64 7.46 9.21
C TYR A 963 -26.67 8.59 9.37
N ASN A 964 -27.90 8.26 9.79
CA ASN A 964 -29.00 9.21 9.92
C ASN A 964 -29.33 9.56 11.38
N VAL A 965 -28.47 9.20 12.33
CA VAL A 965 -28.63 9.50 13.76
C VAL A 965 -27.50 10.40 14.20
N VAL A 966 -27.85 11.62 14.59
CA VAL A 966 -26.92 12.56 15.24
C VAL A 966 -26.48 11.92 16.57
N PRO A 967 -25.16 11.75 16.82
CA PRO A 967 -24.67 11.08 18.02
C PRO A 967 -25.07 11.83 19.29
N ALA A 968 -25.48 11.08 20.32
CA ALA A 968 -25.68 11.62 21.66
C ALA A 968 -24.35 11.93 22.36
N GLU A 969 -23.25 11.36 21.88
CA GLU A 969 -21.91 11.49 22.46
C GLU A 969 -20.83 11.17 21.43
N MET A 970 -19.69 11.85 21.58
CA MET A 970 -18.44 11.54 20.90
C MET A 970 -17.26 11.77 21.84
N ASP A 971 -16.21 10.96 21.69
CA ASP A 971 -14.99 11.04 22.49
C ASP A 971 -13.77 11.29 21.58
N VAL A 972 -12.77 12.00 22.10
CA VAL A 972 -11.46 12.18 21.47
C VAL A 972 -10.35 12.03 22.51
N SER A 973 -9.29 11.32 22.16
CA SER A 973 -8.13 11.13 23.04
C SER A 973 -6.87 11.77 22.48
N PHE A 974 -6.03 12.29 23.37
CA PHE A 974 -4.75 12.92 23.06
C PHE A 974 -3.61 12.32 23.89
N ASP A 975 -2.45 12.12 23.26
CA ASP A 975 -1.17 11.90 23.93
C ASP A 975 -0.44 13.25 24.03
N LEU A 976 -0.17 13.68 25.26
CA LEU A 976 0.54 14.91 25.61
C LEU A 976 1.88 14.53 26.26
N ARG A 977 2.99 15.09 25.76
CA ARG A 977 4.31 14.99 26.41
C ARG A 977 4.76 16.38 26.83
N ILE A 978 4.78 16.61 28.14
CA ILE A 978 4.88 17.95 28.73
C ILE A 978 6.26 18.12 29.38
N PRO A 979 7.05 19.15 29.01
CA PRO A 979 8.36 19.39 29.62
C PRO A 979 8.22 19.77 31.11
N PRO A 980 9.27 19.54 31.93
CA PRO A 980 9.25 19.89 33.36
C PRO A 980 9.17 21.41 33.61
N THR A 981 9.38 22.24 32.58
CA THR A 981 9.31 23.70 32.65
C THR A 981 7.89 24.27 32.59
N VAL A 982 6.89 23.47 32.20
CA VAL A 982 5.48 23.88 32.10
C VAL A 982 4.77 23.62 33.41
N ASN A 983 4.08 24.60 33.99
CA ASN A 983 3.27 24.38 35.19
C ASN A 983 2.10 23.42 34.88
N LEU A 984 2.16 22.20 35.41
CA LEU A 984 1.16 21.16 35.12
C LEU A 984 -0.24 21.52 35.63
N GLN A 985 -0.34 22.21 36.76
CA GLN A 985 -1.63 22.62 37.32
C GLN A 985 -2.31 23.66 36.41
N GLU A 986 -1.57 24.68 35.97
CA GLU A 986 -2.07 25.68 35.02
C GLU A 986 -2.43 25.06 33.67
N PHE A 987 -1.68 24.05 33.21
CA PHE A 987 -1.96 23.36 31.95
C PHE A 987 -3.22 22.48 32.04
N GLU A 988 -3.48 21.82 33.17
CA GLU A 988 -4.76 21.14 33.39
C GLU A 988 -5.94 22.11 33.45
N GLU A 989 -5.77 23.25 34.14
CA GLU A 989 -6.78 24.32 34.17
C GLU A 989 -7.06 24.88 32.76
N GLN A 990 -6.04 24.93 31.90
CA GLN A 990 -6.20 25.29 30.48
C GLN A 990 -7.00 24.23 29.70
N ILE A 991 -6.75 22.94 29.92
CA ILE A 991 -7.55 21.84 29.32
C ILE A 991 -9.01 21.93 29.80
N GLU A 992 -9.22 22.20 31.09
CA GLU A 992 -10.55 22.38 31.67
C GLU A 992 -11.27 23.58 31.04
N ALA A 993 -10.57 24.71 30.83
CA ALA A 993 -11.12 25.87 30.16
C ALA A 993 -11.54 25.56 28.71
N TRP A 994 -10.70 24.85 27.94
CA TRP A 994 -11.04 24.42 26.57
C TRP A 994 -12.27 23.50 26.54
N CYS A 995 -12.42 22.62 27.53
CA CYS A 995 -13.60 21.76 27.66
C CYS A 995 -14.85 22.59 27.94
N LYS A 996 -14.79 23.52 28.90
CA LYS A 996 -15.93 24.41 29.25
C LYS A 996 -16.36 25.30 28.08
N GLU A 997 -15.42 25.84 27.31
CA GLU A 997 -15.71 26.62 26.10
C GLU A 997 -16.39 25.77 25.00
N ALA A 998 -16.07 24.48 24.94
CA ALA A 998 -16.73 23.56 24.04
C ALA A 998 -18.17 23.27 24.48
N GLY A 999 -18.43 23.11 25.79
CA GLY A 999 -19.76 23.05 26.39
C GLY A 999 -19.71 22.68 27.89
N GLU A 1000 -20.71 23.11 28.66
CA GLU A 1000 -20.80 22.89 30.13
C GLU A 1000 -20.82 21.42 30.55
N ASP A 1001 -21.23 20.52 29.65
CA ASP A 1001 -21.33 19.07 29.84
C ASP A 1001 -20.14 18.29 29.24
N VAL A 1002 -19.16 18.97 28.65
CA VAL A 1002 -17.92 18.35 28.17
C VAL A 1002 -17.03 18.04 29.36
N SER A 1003 -16.56 16.79 29.43
CA SER A 1003 -15.72 16.32 30.54
C SER A 1003 -14.45 15.66 30.01
N TYR A 1004 -13.45 15.47 30.87
CA TYR A 1004 -12.21 14.79 30.51
C TYR A 1004 -11.80 13.79 31.59
N ASN A 1005 -11.07 12.76 31.18
CA ASN A 1005 -10.48 11.77 32.07
C ASN A 1005 -9.07 11.41 31.59
N PHE A 1006 -8.15 11.22 32.53
CA PHE A 1006 -6.79 10.76 32.22
C PHE A 1006 -6.69 9.25 32.36
N ALA A 1007 -6.25 8.59 31.29
CA ALA A 1007 -5.82 7.20 31.36
C ALA A 1007 -4.44 7.07 32.03
N GLN A 1008 -3.59 8.09 31.85
CA GLN A 1008 -2.29 8.21 32.49
C GLN A 1008 -2.01 9.68 32.79
N LYS A 1009 -1.54 9.97 34.00
CA LYS A 1009 -1.20 11.33 34.44
C LYS A 1009 -0.11 11.27 35.49
N PHE A 1010 0.97 12.03 35.28
CA PHE A 1010 2.07 12.17 36.22
C PHE A 1010 2.28 13.65 36.56
N MET A 1011 2.41 13.98 37.85
CA MET A 1011 2.42 15.36 38.35
C MET A 1011 3.80 15.84 38.84
N HIS A 1012 4.79 14.95 38.93
CA HIS A 1012 6.11 15.33 39.45
C HIS A 1012 7.02 15.84 38.32
N GLN A 1013 7.64 17.00 38.54
CA GLN A 1013 8.51 17.67 37.55
C GLN A 1013 9.96 17.81 38.04
N ASN A 1014 10.34 17.04 39.06
CA ASN A 1014 11.67 17.14 39.64
C ASN A 1014 12.74 16.84 38.59
N THR A 1015 13.73 17.73 38.51
CA THR A 1015 14.92 17.56 37.68
C THR A 1015 16.14 17.44 38.58
N THR A 1016 17.19 16.79 38.08
CA THR A 1016 18.49 16.73 38.73
C THR A 1016 19.31 17.95 38.34
N SER A 1017 19.98 18.58 39.30
CA SER A 1017 20.84 19.72 39.01
C SER A 1017 22.00 19.31 38.09
N THR A 1018 22.23 20.08 37.04
CA THR A 1018 23.39 19.95 36.15
C THR A 1018 24.35 21.13 36.26
N GLU A 1019 24.29 21.83 37.39
CA GLU A 1019 25.17 22.94 37.69
C GLU A 1019 26.47 22.43 38.30
N ASP A 1020 27.59 23.07 37.99
CA ASP A 1020 28.89 22.71 38.54
C ASP A 1020 28.97 22.90 40.07
N SER A 1021 27.95 23.50 40.71
CA SER A 1021 27.79 23.54 42.18
C SER A 1021 27.36 22.19 42.77
N ASP A 1022 26.57 21.40 42.03
CA ASP A 1022 26.12 20.08 42.46
C ASP A 1022 27.30 19.10 42.47
N PRO A 1023 27.59 18.45 43.61
CA PRO A 1023 28.76 17.60 43.76
C PRO A 1023 28.68 16.33 42.88
N TRP A 1024 27.49 15.75 42.70
CA TRP A 1024 27.30 14.57 41.85
C TRP A 1024 27.48 14.91 40.38
N TRP A 1025 26.88 16.02 39.92
CA TRP A 1025 27.07 16.49 38.56
C TRP A 1025 28.51 16.86 38.28
N ARG A 1026 29.18 17.57 39.20
CA ARG A 1026 30.60 17.93 39.05
C ARG A 1026 31.47 16.69 38.91
N ALA A 1027 31.27 15.67 39.75
CA ALA A 1027 32.02 14.42 39.66
C ALA A 1027 31.77 13.68 38.35
N PHE A 1028 30.51 13.57 37.92
CA PHE A 1028 30.13 12.97 36.65
C PHE A 1028 30.74 13.73 35.45
N SER A 1029 30.45 15.03 35.34
CA SER A 1029 30.82 15.83 34.19
C SER A 1029 32.33 16.05 34.07
N SER A 1030 33.06 16.22 35.18
CA SER A 1030 34.53 16.34 35.15
C SER A 1030 35.20 15.04 34.71
N THR A 1031 34.66 13.89 35.10
CA THR A 1031 35.17 12.58 34.66
C THR A 1031 34.95 12.39 33.15
N CYS A 1032 33.77 12.72 32.64
CA CYS A 1032 33.50 12.70 31.19
C CYS A 1032 34.41 13.67 30.41
N LYS A 1033 34.60 14.90 30.91
CA LYS A 1033 35.53 15.88 30.32
C LYS A 1033 36.97 15.35 30.30
N ALA A 1034 37.42 14.67 31.35
CA ALA A 1034 38.75 14.05 31.41
C ALA A 1034 38.93 12.88 30.43
N MET A 1035 37.82 12.28 29.96
CA MET A 1035 37.79 11.29 28.88
C MET A 1035 37.60 11.92 27.50
N SER A 1036 37.68 13.26 27.38
CA SER A 1036 37.44 14.01 26.14
C SER A 1036 36.04 13.80 25.55
N MET A 1037 35.04 13.61 26.41
CA MET A 1037 33.65 13.45 25.99
C MET A 1037 32.93 14.80 25.99
N THR A 1038 32.27 15.12 24.87
CA THR A 1038 31.36 16.26 24.78
C THR A 1038 29.99 15.85 25.31
N LEU A 1039 29.51 16.53 26.35
CA LEU A 1039 28.21 16.23 26.96
C LEU A 1039 27.13 17.18 26.44
N LYS A 1040 26.02 16.61 25.96
CA LYS A 1040 24.82 17.35 25.56
C LYS A 1040 23.72 17.13 26.58
N LYS A 1041 23.36 18.18 27.33
CA LYS A 1041 22.32 18.11 28.37
C LYS A 1041 20.95 18.24 27.74
N GLU A 1042 20.04 17.30 28.01
CA GLU A 1042 18.69 17.31 27.45
C GLU A 1042 17.64 16.83 28.46
N ILE A 1043 16.38 17.22 28.23
CA ILE A 1043 15.22 16.58 28.87
C ILE A 1043 14.87 15.35 28.05
N PHE A 1044 14.74 14.19 28.70
CA PHE A 1044 14.43 12.95 28.02
C PHE A 1044 13.07 13.07 27.30
N PRO A 1045 12.99 12.75 26.00
CA PRO A 1045 11.80 13.00 25.20
C PRO A 1045 10.62 12.07 25.54
N ALA A 1046 10.92 10.89 26.09
CA ALA A 1046 9.94 9.95 26.63
C ALA A 1046 10.01 9.93 28.17
N ALA A 1047 9.88 8.75 28.79
CA ALA A 1047 9.90 8.60 30.24
C ALA A 1047 10.75 7.38 30.62
N THR A 1048 11.48 7.46 31.73
CA THR A 1048 12.41 6.44 32.28
C THR A 1048 12.13 6.19 33.77
N ASP A 1049 12.68 5.15 34.37
CA ASP A 1049 12.55 4.90 35.82
C ASP A 1049 13.07 6.05 36.71
N SER A 1050 13.97 6.89 36.19
CA SER A 1050 14.50 8.07 36.88
C SER A 1050 13.44 9.04 37.36
N ARG A 1051 12.24 9.12 36.76
CA ARG A 1051 11.13 9.95 37.29
C ARG A 1051 10.75 9.56 38.70
N PHE A 1052 10.72 8.26 39.00
CA PHE A 1052 10.31 7.76 40.31
C PHE A 1052 11.39 8.03 41.36
N ILE A 1053 12.67 7.92 40.97
CA ILE A 1053 13.81 8.27 41.81
C ILE A 1053 13.80 9.79 42.13
N ARG A 1054 13.63 10.63 41.11
CA ARG A 1054 13.57 12.09 41.28
C ARG A 1054 12.36 12.54 42.07
N ALA A 1055 11.22 11.86 41.93
CA ALA A 1055 10.00 12.16 42.67
C ALA A 1055 10.17 12.02 44.19
N VAL A 1056 11.07 11.16 44.67
CA VAL A 1056 11.42 11.05 46.10
C VAL A 1056 12.60 11.94 46.52
N GLY A 1057 13.02 12.88 45.66
CA GLY A 1057 14.05 13.87 45.95
C GLY A 1057 15.49 13.38 45.76
N LEU A 1058 15.70 12.25 45.09
CA LEU A 1058 17.04 11.72 44.83
C LEU A 1058 17.52 12.15 43.43
N PRO A 1059 18.78 12.62 43.29
CA PRO A 1059 19.33 12.97 41.99
C PRO A 1059 19.56 11.71 41.14
N ALA A 1060 19.09 11.76 39.90
CA ALA A 1060 19.20 10.68 38.93
C ALA A 1060 19.52 11.23 37.53
N ILE A 1061 20.54 10.67 36.90
CA ILE A 1061 20.97 11.05 35.55
C ILE A 1061 20.80 9.85 34.62
N GLY A 1062 20.04 10.06 33.55
CA GLY A 1062 19.96 9.13 32.44
C GLY A 1062 21.18 9.27 31.52
N PHE A 1063 21.95 8.20 31.37
CA PHE A 1063 23.19 8.23 30.61
C PHE A 1063 23.56 6.86 30.04
N SER A 1064 23.61 6.79 28.71
CA SER A 1064 24.14 5.64 27.97
C SER A 1064 25.30 6.10 27.08
N PRO A 1065 26.51 5.53 27.23
CA PRO A 1065 27.70 5.98 26.50
C PRO A 1065 27.72 5.51 25.03
N MET A 1066 26.76 5.96 24.22
CA MET A 1066 26.52 5.52 22.85
C MET A 1066 26.55 6.69 21.84
N ASN A 1067 27.73 7.26 21.58
CA ASN A 1067 27.90 8.25 20.51
C ASN A 1067 28.13 7.59 19.14
N LEU A 1068 28.04 8.38 18.06
CA LEU A 1068 28.16 7.93 16.66
C LEU A 1068 27.26 6.73 16.33
N THR A 1069 26.10 6.66 16.98
CA THR A 1069 25.17 5.53 16.91
C THR A 1069 23.78 6.05 16.54
N PRO A 1070 23.13 5.50 15.49
CA PRO A 1070 21.77 5.90 15.14
C PRO A 1070 20.82 5.53 16.28
N ILE A 1071 19.82 6.38 16.53
CA ILE A 1071 18.79 6.16 17.55
C ILE A 1071 17.81 5.12 16.99
N LEU A 1072 17.94 3.86 17.44
CA LEU A 1072 17.15 2.73 16.95
C LEU A 1072 16.44 1.97 18.07
N LEU A 1073 16.44 2.48 19.32
CA LEU A 1073 15.65 1.88 20.39
C LEU A 1073 14.20 1.71 19.94
N HIS A 1074 13.63 0.56 20.26
CA HIS A 1074 12.27 0.15 19.89
C HIS A 1074 12.01 0.02 18.38
N ASP A 1075 12.93 0.44 17.51
CA ASP A 1075 12.82 0.31 16.05
C ASP A 1075 13.28 -1.07 15.56
N HIS A 1076 13.08 -1.35 14.29
CA HIS A 1076 13.55 -2.54 13.62
C HIS A 1076 15.06 -2.50 13.43
N ASN A 1077 15.70 -3.68 13.43
CA ASN A 1077 17.15 -3.79 13.25
C ASN A 1077 17.97 -3.03 14.29
N GLU A 1078 17.45 -2.86 15.51
CA GLU A 1078 18.19 -2.26 16.61
C GLU A 1078 19.53 -3.01 16.77
N PHE A 1079 20.61 -2.23 16.78
CA PHE A 1079 21.95 -2.74 16.93
C PHE A 1079 22.81 -1.79 17.75
N LEU A 1080 23.86 -2.35 18.34
CA LEU A 1080 24.96 -1.59 18.91
C LEU A 1080 26.27 -2.16 18.38
N ASN A 1081 27.16 -1.29 17.88
CA ASN A 1081 28.47 -1.72 17.41
C ASN A 1081 29.33 -2.18 18.59
N GLU A 1082 30.06 -3.29 18.44
CA GLU A 1082 30.85 -3.89 19.51
C GLU A 1082 31.89 -2.92 20.08
N GLN A 1083 32.47 -2.05 19.25
CA GLN A 1083 33.45 -1.06 19.71
C GLN A 1083 32.80 0.03 20.57
N VAL A 1084 31.56 0.42 20.27
CA VAL A 1084 30.80 1.38 21.08
C VAL A 1084 30.39 0.71 22.40
N PHE A 1085 29.91 -0.53 22.34
CA PHE A 1085 29.58 -1.32 23.51
C PHE A 1085 30.77 -1.46 24.48
N LEU A 1086 31.94 -1.88 23.97
CA LEU A 1086 33.15 -2.07 24.77
C LEU A 1086 33.66 -0.74 25.38
N ARG A 1087 33.62 0.35 24.61
CA ARG A 1087 33.99 1.68 25.10
C ARG A 1087 33.07 2.15 26.23
N GLY A 1088 31.79 1.80 26.18
CA GLY A 1088 30.87 2.11 27.27
C GLY A 1088 31.25 1.43 28.58
N ILE A 1089 31.83 0.23 28.53
CA ILE A 1089 32.40 -0.44 29.71
C ILE A 1089 33.54 0.39 30.29
N ASP A 1090 34.46 0.86 29.43
CA ASP A 1090 35.59 1.69 29.86
C ASP A 1090 35.13 3.01 30.48
N VAL A 1091 34.05 3.60 29.95
CA VAL A 1091 33.43 4.83 30.50
C VAL A 1091 32.91 4.59 31.92
N TYR A 1092 32.13 3.53 32.15
CA TYR A 1092 31.65 3.22 33.51
C TYR A 1092 32.76 2.77 34.46
N GLU A 1093 33.79 2.08 33.95
CA GLU A 1093 34.98 1.72 34.73
C GLU A 1093 35.69 2.95 35.29
N ARG A 1094 35.62 4.10 34.60
CA ARG A 1094 36.16 5.38 35.09
C ARG A 1094 35.17 6.19 35.92
N LEU A 1095 33.88 6.19 35.57
CA LEU A 1095 32.85 6.95 36.29
C LEU A 1095 32.57 6.39 37.68
N VAL A 1096 32.37 5.07 37.79
CA VAL A 1096 31.95 4.42 39.04
C VAL A 1096 32.93 4.71 40.19
N PRO A 1097 34.26 4.61 40.02
CA PRO A 1097 35.21 4.95 41.08
C PRO A 1097 35.10 6.39 41.58
N VAL A 1098 34.97 7.36 40.68
CA VAL A 1098 34.92 8.79 41.06
C VAL A 1098 33.66 9.08 41.85
N LEU A 1099 32.52 8.55 41.38
CA LEU A 1099 31.25 8.68 42.08
C LEU A 1099 31.31 7.97 43.46
N ALA A 1100 31.77 6.72 43.51
CA ALA A 1100 31.79 5.91 44.74
C ALA A 1100 32.83 6.38 45.78
N CYS A 1101 33.84 7.14 45.36
CA CYS A 1101 34.83 7.77 46.23
C CYS A 1101 34.49 9.21 46.62
N MET A 1102 33.35 9.76 46.20
CA MET A 1102 32.99 11.13 46.56
C MET A 1102 32.97 11.32 48.09
N PRO A 1103 33.56 12.42 48.60
CA PRO A 1103 33.56 12.72 50.03
C PRO A 1103 32.12 12.83 50.57
N PRO A 1104 31.91 12.65 51.89
CA PRO A 1104 30.59 12.87 52.50
C PRO A 1104 30.07 14.25 52.11
N LEU A 1105 28.84 14.32 51.62
CA LEU A 1105 28.21 15.60 51.35
C LEU A 1105 27.92 16.24 52.71
N THR A 1106 28.43 17.45 52.93
CA THR A 1106 28.04 18.24 54.11
C THR A 1106 26.53 18.41 54.06
N ILE A 1107 25.86 17.89 55.08
CA ILE A 1107 24.42 18.02 55.27
C ILE A 1107 24.13 19.52 55.36
N GLU A 1108 23.58 20.12 54.31
CA GLU A 1108 22.79 21.34 54.48
C GLU A 1108 21.51 20.92 55.19
N GLY A 1109 21.33 21.46 56.40
CA GLY A 1109 20.21 21.19 57.29
C GLY A 1109 18.92 21.87 56.89
#